data_AF-A0AAD5U4V7-F1
#
_entry.id   AF-A0AAD5U4V7-F1
#
_cell.length_a   1.000
_cell.length_b   1.000
_cell.length_c   1.000
_cell.angle_alpha   90.00
_cell.angle_beta   90.00
_cell.angle_gamma   90.00
#
_symmetry.space_group_name_H-M   'P 1'
#
loop_
_entity.id
_entity.type
_entity.pdbx_description
1 polymer ?
#
loop_
_entity_poly.entity_id
_entity_poly.type
_entity_poly.pdbx_seq_one_letter_code
_entity_poly.pdbx_strand_id
1 'polypeptide(L)'
;MATPTQNRYQSPLTSRYASPEMAYNFSDQNKFSTWRKLWLVLAKSQKELGLKDITDEALKEMEQNLTQIDFVLAAEEEKRRRHDVMAHVHTFGVACPSAAAIIHLGATSCYVTDNSELIMMRDALDMIIPKLASCIEKLAKFSEKYKDLPTLGFTHFQPAQLTTVGKRATLWLQDLLMDLRNISRTRKDLYFRGVKGTTGTQASFLTLFNGDHDKVEKLDELVTEKVGFPEAYQVKDKLKIDLDVLSTLSSFGASAHKIASDIRLLAHLKELEEPFEKDQIGKKVLRSNLASSNVQHTAAVQWMERTLDDSANRRITIPEAFLTADIVLSLLQNIFDGMVVYPSVIHRRILQELPFMATENIIMEIVKQGGDRQQCHEEIRVLSHQAARMVKEEGKENDLIERIKKTEYFKGIWGKLDELLDPKTFIGRAPQQVEKFLKTKVSVALGPYSKQLETGVKQILLILKHLAVCDTPPAWSCYDFCFKNVTIEFNGDSAILIPHIVSGTPCDRKEFCQIQAFSLDKNSNGYTRRYLNSTTHGVSQKIELQNNLLISVNEYDASETFPAGECYSALKPVVLAATPLENAKSDSKIGLHIGIAIPIVLLLVAAFVIFYFWYKKRKNAENEVVKNDEETVKVEPLAPFLMHPRYVAIADYQPILDDELYVKLNNSIS
;
A
#
# COMPACT_ATOMS: atom_id res chain seq x y z
N MET A 1 -30.47 -8.67 -7.13
CA MET A 1 -29.70 -9.91 -7.36
C MET A 1 -28.22 -9.59 -7.15
N ALA A 2 -27.44 -10.53 -6.64
CA ALA A 2 -25.98 -10.38 -6.55
C ALA A 2 -25.37 -10.20 -7.96
N THR A 3 -24.43 -9.28 -8.11
CA THR A 3 -23.63 -9.18 -9.34
C THR A 3 -22.77 -10.44 -9.52
N PRO A 4 -22.46 -10.89 -10.76
CA PRO A 4 -21.76 -12.16 -11.02
C PRO A 4 -20.40 -12.31 -10.33
N THR A 5 -19.82 -11.20 -9.88
CA THR A 5 -18.52 -11.12 -9.19
C THR A 5 -18.54 -11.69 -7.77
N GLN A 6 -19.71 -11.79 -7.11
CA GLN A 6 -19.80 -12.29 -5.71
C GLN A 6 -19.66 -13.81 -5.59
N ASN A 7 -19.87 -14.57 -6.67
CA ASN A 7 -19.75 -16.04 -6.69
C ASN A 7 -18.32 -16.53 -7.02
N ARG A 8 -17.32 -15.65 -6.96
CA ARG A 8 -15.90 -15.95 -7.25
C ARG A 8 -15.00 -15.27 -6.23
N TYR A 9 -13.82 -15.83 -6.01
CA TYR A 9 -12.79 -15.17 -5.20
C TYR A 9 -12.41 -13.82 -5.81
N GLN A 10 -12.29 -12.81 -4.94
CA GLN A 10 -11.74 -11.50 -5.26
C GLN A 10 -10.58 -11.26 -4.29
N SER A 11 -9.47 -10.68 -4.79
CA SER A 11 -8.41 -10.24 -3.88
C SER A 11 -8.97 -9.17 -2.93
N PRO A 12 -8.78 -9.30 -1.60
CA PRO A 12 -9.23 -8.28 -0.66
C PRO A 12 -8.43 -6.98 -0.82
N LEU A 13 -7.25 -7.03 -1.44
CA LEU A 13 -6.43 -5.86 -1.74
C LEU A 13 -7.19 -4.87 -2.62
N THR A 14 -7.79 -5.32 -3.73
CA THR A 14 -8.52 -4.46 -4.66
C THR A 14 -10.00 -4.27 -4.31
N SER A 15 -10.64 -5.24 -3.64
CA SER A 15 -12.07 -5.17 -3.30
C SER A 15 -12.39 -4.48 -1.97
N ARG A 16 -11.40 -4.23 -1.11
CA ARG A 16 -11.62 -3.68 0.25
C ARG A 16 -10.64 -2.63 0.73
N TYR A 17 -9.36 -2.70 0.35
CA TYR A 17 -8.31 -2.00 1.10
C TYR A 17 -7.53 -0.94 0.31
N ALA A 18 -7.05 -1.23 -0.89
CA ALA A 18 -6.16 -0.35 -1.64
C ALA A 18 -6.87 0.88 -2.19
N SER A 19 -6.11 1.96 -2.42
CA SER A 19 -6.69 3.17 -2.99
C SER A 19 -7.15 2.94 -4.44
N PRO A 20 -8.23 3.61 -4.91
CA PRO A 20 -8.73 3.44 -6.26
C PRO A 20 -7.69 3.72 -7.35
N GLU A 21 -6.74 4.62 -7.09
CA GLU A 21 -5.67 4.99 -8.03
C GLU A 21 -4.65 3.86 -8.18
N MET A 22 -4.23 3.24 -7.07
CA MET A 22 -3.30 2.11 -7.09
C MET A 22 -3.97 0.86 -7.71
N ALA A 23 -5.25 0.63 -7.40
CA ALA A 23 -6.05 -0.43 -8.02
C ALA A 23 -6.25 -0.21 -9.52
N TYR A 24 -6.51 1.02 -9.95
CA TYR A 24 -6.60 1.38 -11.38
C TYR A 24 -5.26 1.22 -12.09
N ASN A 25 -4.15 1.63 -11.48
CA ASN A 25 -2.81 1.52 -12.05
C ASN A 25 -2.47 0.07 -12.46
N PHE A 26 -2.86 -0.91 -11.65
CA PHE A 26 -2.69 -2.34 -11.94
C PHE A 26 -3.92 -3.02 -12.60
N SER A 27 -4.90 -2.25 -13.07
CA SER A 27 -6.06 -2.80 -13.78
C SER A 27 -5.73 -3.20 -15.23
N ASP A 28 -6.47 -4.18 -15.75
CA ASP A 28 -6.40 -4.55 -17.16
C ASP A 28 -6.72 -3.37 -18.09
N GLN A 29 -7.67 -2.50 -17.72
CA GLN A 29 -7.96 -1.27 -18.47
C GLN A 29 -6.72 -0.40 -18.63
N ASN A 30 -5.98 -0.12 -17.54
CA ASN A 30 -4.77 0.71 -17.61
C ASN A 30 -3.64 0.00 -18.37
N LYS A 31 -3.41 -1.28 -18.10
CA LYS A 31 -2.41 -2.13 -18.76
C LYS A 31 -2.60 -2.14 -20.28
N PHE A 32 -3.77 -2.50 -20.77
CA PHE A 32 -4.03 -2.64 -22.21
C PHE A 32 -4.18 -1.28 -22.92
N SER A 33 -4.63 -0.23 -22.23
CA SER A 33 -4.55 1.15 -22.75
C SER A 33 -3.09 1.59 -22.90
N THR A 34 -2.23 1.20 -21.96
CA THR A 34 -0.78 1.45 -22.02
C THR A 34 -0.13 0.68 -23.16
N TRP A 35 -0.56 -0.55 -23.48
CA TRP A 35 -0.10 -1.28 -24.67
C TRP A 35 -0.45 -0.53 -25.96
N ARG A 36 -1.69 -0.03 -26.08
CA ARG A 36 -2.09 0.81 -27.22
C ARG A 36 -1.29 2.10 -27.32
N LYS A 37 -1.01 2.77 -26.18
CA LYS A 37 -0.13 3.95 -26.14
C LYS A 37 1.30 3.62 -26.57
N LEU A 38 1.85 2.48 -26.16
CA LEU A 38 3.19 2.02 -26.57
C LEU A 38 3.25 1.71 -28.06
N TRP A 39 2.23 1.08 -28.64
CA TRP A 39 2.15 0.87 -30.09
C TRP A 39 2.04 2.19 -30.87
N LEU A 40 1.27 3.17 -30.37
CA LEU A 40 1.20 4.51 -30.97
C LEU A 40 2.54 5.23 -30.92
N VAL A 41 3.24 5.20 -29.78
CA VAL A 41 4.58 5.78 -29.62
C VAL A 41 5.61 5.11 -30.54
N LEU A 42 5.54 3.79 -30.70
CA LEU A 42 6.37 3.05 -31.65
C LEU A 42 6.13 3.52 -33.08
N ALA A 43 4.86 3.57 -33.52
CA ALA A 43 4.49 3.96 -34.87
C ALA A 43 4.85 5.43 -35.18
N LYS A 44 4.59 6.37 -34.25
CA LYS A 44 5.00 7.78 -34.37
C LYS A 44 6.53 7.88 -34.56
N SER A 45 7.31 7.19 -33.71
CA SER A 45 8.78 7.22 -33.77
C SER A 45 9.35 6.54 -35.03
N GLN A 46 8.75 5.43 -35.47
CA GLN A 46 9.13 4.76 -36.72
C GLN A 46 8.87 5.63 -37.96
N LYS A 47 7.75 6.38 -37.96
CA LYS A 47 7.45 7.35 -39.02
C LYS A 47 8.45 8.50 -39.04
N GLU A 48 8.78 9.06 -37.87
CA GLU A 48 9.80 10.12 -37.71
C GLU A 48 11.17 9.69 -38.27
N LEU A 49 11.51 8.40 -38.22
CA LEU A 49 12.75 7.83 -38.76
C LEU A 49 12.66 7.38 -40.25
N GLY A 50 11.51 7.60 -40.89
CA GLY A 50 11.34 7.46 -42.34
C GLY A 50 10.62 6.21 -42.82
N LEU A 51 9.92 5.45 -41.97
CA LEU A 51 9.01 4.40 -42.44
C LEU A 51 7.73 5.02 -43.02
N LYS A 52 7.75 5.24 -44.35
CA LYS A 52 6.72 6.00 -45.08
C LYS A 52 5.34 5.33 -45.13
N ASP A 53 5.27 4.02 -44.92
CA ASP A 53 4.02 3.25 -44.94
C ASP A 53 3.13 3.54 -43.71
N ILE A 54 3.67 4.24 -42.70
CA ILE A 54 2.91 4.70 -41.53
C ILE A 54 2.25 6.06 -41.84
N THR A 55 0.94 6.03 -42.14
CA THR A 55 0.16 7.22 -42.51
C THR A 55 -0.27 8.04 -41.28
N ASP A 56 -0.58 9.33 -41.47
CA ASP A 56 -1.15 10.16 -40.38
C ASP A 56 -2.57 9.70 -39.99
N GLU A 57 -3.30 9.13 -40.94
CA GLU A 57 -4.61 8.52 -40.71
C GLU A 57 -4.52 7.35 -39.72
N ALA A 58 -3.59 6.41 -39.95
CA ALA A 58 -3.34 5.29 -39.04
C ALA A 58 -2.96 5.76 -37.62
N LEU A 59 -2.07 6.75 -37.51
CA LEU A 59 -1.66 7.31 -36.22
C LEU A 59 -2.82 7.98 -35.48
N LYS A 60 -3.66 8.74 -36.20
CA LYS A 60 -4.84 9.41 -35.63
C LYS A 60 -5.91 8.42 -35.19
N GLU A 61 -6.15 7.37 -35.98
CA GLU A 61 -7.10 6.31 -35.65
C GLU A 61 -6.67 5.54 -34.39
N MET A 62 -5.39 5.21 -34.26
CA MET A 62 -4.81 4.62 -33.05
C MET A 62 -4.96 5.53 -31.82
N GLU A 63 -4.72 6.84 -31.99
CA GLU A 63 -4.81 7.85 -30.92
C GLU A 63 -6.25 8.03 -30.40
N GLN A 64 -7.24 7.97 -31.29
CA GLN A 64 -8.66 8.03 -30.93
C GLN A 64 -9.15 6.76 -30.19
N ASN A 65 -8.46 5.63 -30.36
CA ASN A 65 -8.87 4.32 -29.84
C ASN A 65 -7.99 3.80 -28.69
N LEU A 66 -7.20 4.64 -28.01
CA LEU A 66 -6.29 4.18 -26.95
C LEU A 66 -6.97 3.49 -25.77
N THR A 67 -8.18 3.93 -25.38
CA THR A 67 -8.89 3.43 -24.17
C THR A 67 -10.11 2.56 -24.46
N GLN A 68 -10.67 2.62 -25.69
CA GLN A 68 -11.89 1.90 -26.07
C GLN A 68 -11.57 0.45 -26.47
N ILE A 69 -11.54 -0.44 -25.48
CA ILE A 69 -11.06 -1.83 -25.64
C ILE A 69 -12.25 -2.79 -25.61
N ASP A 70 -12.46 -3.53 -26.71
CA ASP A 70 -13.35 -4.68 -26.72
C ASP A 70 -12.67 -5.87 -26.03
N PHE A 71 -12.95 -6.01 -24.73
CA PHE A 71 -12.48 -7.13 -23.91
C PHE A 71 -13.11 -8.47 -24.28
N VAL A 72 -14.28 -8.49 -24.93
CA VAL A 72 -14.93 -9.75 -25.35
C VAL A 72 -14.17 -10.32 -26.54
N LEU A 73 -13.96 -9.51 -27.57
CA LEU A 73 -13.14 -9.89 -28.73
C LEU A 73 -11.71 -10.26 -28.32
N ALA A 74 -11.08 -9.51 -27.41
CA ALA A 74 -9.75 -9.84 -26.90
C ALA A 74 -9.69 -11.21 -26.22
N ALA A 75 -10.68 -11.55 -25.39
CA ALA A 75 -10.73 -12.85 -24.70
C ALA A 75 -11.01 -14.02 -25.66
N GLU A 76 -11.84 -13.81 -26.69
CA GLU A 76 -12.09 -14.78 -27.76
C GLU A 76 -10.82 -15.04 -28.58
N GLU A 77 -10.11 -13.98 -28.96
CA GLU A 77 -8.85 -14.05 -29.69
C GLU A 77 -7.72 -14.67 -28.85
N GLU A 78 -7.63 -14.39 -27.54
CA GLU A 78 -6.66 -15.03 -26.66
C GLU A 78 -6.94 -16.52 -26.53
N LYS A 79 -8.21 -16.92 -26.39
CA LYS A 79 -8.62 -18.34 -26.38
C LYS A 79 -8.25 -19.05 -27.68
N ARG A 80 -8.35 -18.35 -28.83
CA ARG A 80 -8.02 -18.88 -30.16
C ARG A 80 -6.52 -18.96 -30.41
N ARG A 81 -5.76 -17.91 -30.06
CA ARG A 81 -4.33 -17.75 -30.38
C ARG A 81 -3.38 -18.26 -29.29
N ARG A 82 -3.89 -18.47 -28.07
CA ARG A 82 -3.12 -18.79 -26.85
C ARG A 82 -2.02 -17.76 -26.54
N HIS A 83 -2.27 -16.49 -26.89
CA HIS A 83 -1.32 -15.40 -26.69
C HIS A 83 -2.05 -14.06 -26.50
N ASP A 84 -1.92 -13.48 -25.31
CA ASP A 84 -2.55 -12.21 -24.90
C ASP A 84 -2.15 -11.01 -25.78
N VAL A 85 -0.85 -10.77 -26.00
CA VAL A 85 -0.37 -9.67 -26.86
C VAL A 85 -0.93 -9.80 -28.28
N MET A 86 -0.86 -10.97 -28.91
CA MET A 86 -1.33 -11.14 -30.29
C MET A 86 -2.87 -11.06 -30.41
N ALA A 87 -3.60 -11.40 -29.35
CA ALA A 87 -5.03 -11.13 -29.27
C ALA A 87 -5.29 -9.62 -29.26
N HIS A 88 -4.63 -8.87 -28.38
CA HIS A 88 -4.78 -7.41 -28.29
C HIS A 88 -4.27 -6.65 -29.52
N VAL A 89 -3.25 -7.16 -30.23
CA VAL A 89 -2.86 -6.64 -31.56
C VAL A 89 -4.02 -6.78 -32.55
N HIS A 90 -4.67 -7.95 -32.61
CA HIS A 90 -5.82 -8.14 -33.49
C HIS A 90 -7.01 -7.27 -33.09
N THR A 91 -7.39 -7.25 -31.81
CA THR A 91 -8.47 -6.40 -31.29
C THR A 91 -8.21 -4.91 -31.56
N PHE A 92 -6.95 -4.45 -31.49
CA PHE A 92 -6.62 -3.06 -31.82
C PHE A 92 -6.63 -2.82 -33.34
N GLY A 93 -6.18 -3.75 -34.16
CA GLY A 93 -6.30 -3.67 -35.62
C GLY A 93 -7.75 -3.71 -36.13
N VAL A 94 -8.66 -4.39 -35.42
CA VAL A 94 -10.11 -4.34 -35.71
C VAL A 94 -10.70 -2.97 -35.36
N ALA A 95 -10.26 -2.36 -34.25
CA ALA A 95 -10.65 -1.00 -33.88
C ALA A 95 -9.94 0.09 -34.71
N CYS A 96 -8.84 -0.25 -35.37
CA CYS A 96 -8.05 0.66 -36.20
C CYS A 96 -7.63 0.00 -37.54
N PRO A 97 -8.58 -0.21 -38.49
CA PRO A 97 -8.29 -0.89 -39.75
C PRO A 97 -7.17 -0.26 -40.59
N SER A 98 -7.00 1.07 -40.56
CA SER A 98 -5.93 1.76 -41.29
C SER A 98 -4.54 1.53 -40.65
N ALA A 99 -4.50 1.23 -39.35
CA ALA A 99 -3.29 0.90 -38.61
C ALA A 99 -3.02 -0.61 -38.46
N ALA A 100 -3.96 -1.48 -38.84
CA ALA A 100 -3.91 -2.92 -38.57
C ALA A 100 -2.62 -3.61 -39.06
N ALA A 101 -2.02 -3.13 -40.15
CA ALA A 101 -0.78 -3.67 -40.72
C ALA A 101 0.52 -3.13 -40.06
N ILE A 102 0.46 -2.01 -39.33
CA ILE A 102 1.64 -1.35 -38.74
C ILE A 102 1.70 -1.45 -37.20
N ILE A 103 0.61 -1.87 -36.55
CA ILE A 103 0.62 -2.18 -35.11
C ILE A 103 1.64 -3.29 -34.83
N HIS A 104 2.52 -3.05 -33.86
CA HIS A 104 3.59 -3.97 -33.42
C HIS A 104 4.73 -4.21 -34.44
N LEU A 105 4.83 -3.43 -35.53
CA LEU A 105 5.85 -3.60 -36.57
C LEU A 105 7.28 -3.64 -36.00
N GLY A 106 8.01 -4.73 -36.31
CA GLY A 106 9.38 -4.97 -35.86
C GLY A 106 9.55 -5.35 -34.38
N ALA A 107 8.50 -5.27 -33.57
CA ALA A 107 8.55 -5.53 -32.13
C ALA A 107 8.31 -7.01 -31.76
N THR A 108 8.51 -7.31 -30.49
CA THR A 108 8.17 -8.59 -29.84
C THR A 108 7.22 -8.32 -28.67
N SER A 109 6.51 -9.32 -28.16
CA SER A 109 5.55 -9.22 -27.06
C SER A 109 6.09 -8.44 -25.85
N CYS A 110 7.37 -8.64 -25.52
CA CYS A 110 8.08 -7.92 -24.45
C CYS A 110 8.17 -6.39 -24.64
N TYR A 111 7.97 -5.86 -25.85
CA TYR A 111 7.89 -4.42 -26.09
C TYR A 111 6.66 -3.79 -25.42
N VAL A 112 5.52 -4.50 -25.33
CA VAL A 112 4.35 -3.98 -24.62
C VAL A 112 4.26 -4.49 -23.19
N THR A 113 4.53 -5.77 -22.93
CA THR A 113 4.42 -6.32 -21.56
C THR A 113 5.39 -5.62 -20.62
N ASP A 114 6.69 -5.69 -20.89
CA ASP A 114 7.72 -5.30 -19.94
C ASP A 114 7.76 -3.77 -19.77
N ASN A 115 7.63 -3.01 -20.86
CA ASN A 115 7.55 -1.56 -20.82
C ASN A 115 6.28 -1.06 -20.09
N SER A 116 5.13 -1.73 -20.25
CA SER A 116 3.92 -1.36 -19.49
C SER A 116 4.08 -1.62 -18.00
N GLU A 117 4.71 -2.73 -17.61
CA GLU A 117 5.00 -3.05 -16.21
C GLU A 117 5.98 -2.05 -15.59
N LEU A 118 7.03 -1.64 -16.32
CA LEU A 118 7.96 -0.60 -15.88
C LEU A 118 7.25 0.76 -15.68
N ILE A 119 6.36 1.16 -16.60
CA ILE A 119 5.50 2.34 -16.46
C ILE A 119 4.63 2.22 -15.20
N MET A 120 3.92 1.11 -15.04
CA MET A 120 3.03 0.88 -13.89
C MET A 120 3.79 0.85 -12.55
N MET A 121 5.02 0.31 -12.51
CA MET A 121 5.88 0.34 -11.33
C MET A 121 6.40 1.75 -11.02
N ARG A 122 6.84 2.51 -12.03
CA ARG A 122 7.24 3.92 -11.87
C ARG A 122 6.09 4.74 -11.29
N ASP A 123 4.90 4.61 -11.88
CA ASP A 123 3.73 5.39 -11.50
C ASP A 123 3.22 4.99 -10.10
N ALA A 124 3.32 3.70 -9.73
CA ALA A 124 3.04 3.23 -8.37
C ALA A 124 4.06 3.72 -7.33
N LEU A 125 5.35 3.78 -7.65
CA LEU A 125 6.38 4.40 -6.80
C LEU A 125 6.11 5.90 -6.61
N ASP A 126 5.72 6.60 -7.68
CA ASP A 126 5.36 8.03 -7.64
C ASP A 126 4.07 8.29 -6.83
N MET A 127 3.18 7.30 -6.65
CA MET A 127 2.06 7.36 -5.70
C MET A 127 2.47 7.06 -4.25
N ILE A 128 3.40 6.12 -4.04
CA ILE A 128 3.85 5.66 -2.71
C ILE A 128 4.74 6.70 -2.02
N ILE A 129 5.68 7.31 -2.73
CA ILE A 129 6.69 8.21 -2.15
C ILE A 129 6.05 9.42 -1.42
N PRO A 130 5.06 10.15 -1.98
CA PRO A 130 4.36 11.21 -1.27
C PRO A 130 3.58 10.71 -0.05
N LYS A 131 2.98 9.51 -0.13
CA LYS A 131 2.27 8.92 1.01
C LYS A 131 3.22 8.61 2.18
N LEU A 132 4.41 8.10 1.90
CA LEU A 132 5.48 7.87 2.88
C LEU A 132 6.03 9.17 3.47
N ALA A 133 6.26 10.20 2.64
CA ALA A 133 6.65 11.53 3.12
C ALA A 133 5.62 12.12 4.10
N SER A 134 4.32 11.95 3.81
CA SER A 134 3.22 12.36 4.71
C SER A 134 3.20 11.58 6.03
N CYS A 135 3.45 10.26 6.02
CA CYS A 135 3.64 9.47 7.25
C CYS A 135 4.76 10.04 8.13
N ILE A 136 5.90 10.34 7.52
CA ILE A 136 7.08 10.90 8.20
C ILE A 136 6.76 12.30 8.76
N GLU A 137 6.04 13.13 8.02
CA GLU A 137 5.66 14.48 8.44
C GLU A 137 4.69 14.47 9.65
N LYS A 138 3.63 13.65 9.59
CA LYS A 138 2.68 13.47 10.71
C LYS A 138 3.39 12.92 11.95
N LEU A 139 4.24 11.91 11.78
CA LEU A 139 4.96 11.31 12.90
C LEU A 139 6.05 12.25 13.47
N ALA A 140 6.62 13.14 12.66
CA ALA A 140 7.52 14.19 13.13
C ALA A 140 6.79 15.23 13.98
N LYS A 141 5.59 15.66 13.57
CA LYS A 141 4.72 16.53 14.38
C LYS A 141 4.35 15.88 15.72
N PHE A 142 4.04 14.60 15.73
CA PHE A 142 3.83 13.82 16.96
C PHE A 142 5.10 13.75 17.83
N SER A 143 6.26 13.48 17.21
CA SER A 143 7.55 13.36 17.90
C SER A 143 7.95 14.68 18.58
N GLU A 144 7.77 15.81 17.91
CA GLU A 144 8.01 17.15 18.48
C GLU A 144 7.04 17.45 19.63
N LYS A 145 5.73 17.25 19.43
CA LYS A 145 4.69 17.50 20.45
C LYS A 145 4.95 16.78 21.77
N TYR A 146 5.50 15.57 21.72
CA TYR A 146 5.77 14.73 22.90
C TYR A 146 7.26 14.55 23.22
N LYS A 147 8.14 15.43 22.69
CA LYS A 147 9.60 15.32 22.86
C LYS A 147 10.06 15.38 24.32
N ASP A 148 9.31 16.07 25.17
CA ASP A 148 9.61 16.30 26.59
C ASP A 148 8.82 15.39 27.56
N LEU A 149 7.84 14.60 27.07
CA LEU A 149 6.97 13.75 27.91
C LEU A 149 7.69 12.45 28.31
N PRO A 150 8.08 12.25 29.58
CA PRO A 150 8.75 11.02 30.02
C PRO A 150 7.86 9.80 29.85
N THR A 151 8.44 8.66 29.49
CA THR A 151 7.81 7.32 29.42
C THR A 151 8.84 6.28 29.85
N LEU A 152 8.36 5.16 30.42
CA LEU A 152 9.21 4.05 30.81
C LEU A 152 9.95 3.48 29.60
N GLY A 153 11.27 3.31 29.69
CA GLY A 153 12.05 2.61 28.68
C GLY A 153 11.76 1.11 28.72
N PHE A 154 11.90 0.43 27.58
CA PHE A 154 11.72 -1.02 27.52
C PHE A 154 12.89 -1.68 26.79
N THR A 155 13.55 -2.63 27.44
CA THR A 155 14.47 -3.59 26.81
C THR A 155 14.02 -4.99 27.24
N HIS A 156 13.98 -5.96 26.33
CA HIS A 156 13.36 -7.28 26.60
C HIS A 156 11.89 -7.19 27.08
N PHE A 157 11.22 -6.07 26.76
CA PHE A 157 9.92 -5.66 27.33
C PHE A 157 9.88 -5.63 28.87
N GLN A 158 11.03 -5.45 29.52
CA GLN A 158 11.19 -5.16 30.94
C GLN A 158 11.43 -3.65 31.16
N PRO A 159 11.05 -3.11 32.33
CA PRO A 159 11.37 -1.73 32.75
C PRO A 159 12.86 -1.40 32.57
N ALA A 160 13.15 -0.26 31.94
CA ALA A 160 14.48 0.28 31.72
C ALA A 160 14.47 1.81 31.81
N GLN A 161 15.67 2.41 31.82
CA GLN A 161 15.88 3.87 31.93
C GLN A 161 14.89 4.68 31.08
N LEU A 162 14.38 5.76 31.66
CA LEU A 162 13.32 6.55 31.02
C LEU A 162 13.77 7.13 29.68
N THR A 163 12.81 7.25 28.79
CA THR A 163 12.93 7.97 27.51
C THR A 163 11.76 8.95 27.41
N THR A 164 11.56 9.59 26.27
CA THR A 164 10.33 10.36 26.02
C THR A 164 9.48 9.73 24.93
N VAL A 165 8.17 9.99 24.96
CA VAL A 165 7.23 9.49 23.94
C VAL A 165 7.66 9.98 22.55
N GLY A 166 8.09 11.23 22.44
CA GLY A 166 8.67 11.77 21.21
C GLY A 166 9.98 11.10 20.82
N LYS A 167 10.89 10.83 21.77
CA LYS A 167 12.14 10.11 21.51
C LYS A 167 11.93 8.65 21.09
N ARG A 168 10.86 7.99 21.55
CA ARG A 168 10.42 6.68 21.03
C ARG A 168 10.01 6.78 19.56
N ALA A 169 9.21 7.78 19.20
CA ALA A 169 8.79 8.02 17.81
C ALA A 169 9.97 8.29 16.84
N THR A 170 11.11 8.83 17.31
CA THR A 170 12.29 9.00 16.44
C THR A 170 12.90 7.69 15.94
N LEU A 171 12.70 6.56 16.64
CA LEU A 171 13.16 5.25 16.14
C LEU A 171 12.36 4.85 14.89
N TRP A 172 11.04 4.97 14.97
CA TRP A 172 10.12 4.73 13.85
C TRP A 172 10.38 5.69 12.68
N LEU A 173 10.62 6.98 12.96
CA LEU A 173 11.02 7.95 11.92
C LEU A 173 12.34 7.58 11.26
N GLN A 174 13.33 7.09 12.01
CA GLN A 174 14.62 6.68 11.45
C GLN A 174 14.45 5.51 10.47
N ASP A 175 13.62 4.52 10.77
CA ASP A 175 13.32 3.41 9.86
C ASP A 175 12.63 3.94 8.58
N LEU A 176 11.57 4.75 8.72
CA LEU A 176 10.84 5.34 7.58
C LEU A 176 11.70 6.27 6.72
N LEU A 177 12.70 6.98 7.29
CA LEU A 177 13.68 7.74 6.51
C LEU A 177 14.58 6.85 5.66
N MET A 178 14.93 5.65 6.14
CA MET A 178 15.68 4.68 5.32
C MET A 178 14.82 4.15 4.18
N ASP A 179 13.55 3.85 4.44
CA ASP A 179 12.61 3.40 3.41
C ASP A 179 12.37 4.50 2.36
N LEU A 180 12.18 5.76 2.78
CA LEU A 180 12.02 6.89 1.84
C LEU A 180 13.23 7.05 0.93
N ARG A 181 14.45 6.95 1.49
CA ARG A 181 15.70 6.93 0.70
C ARG A 181 15.72 5.75 -0.27
N ASN A 182 15.41 4.54 0.20
CA ASN A 182 15.50 3.32 -0.58
C ASN A 182 14.52 3.33 -1.76
N ILE A 183 13.25 3.66 -1.51
CA ILE A 183 12.18 3.72 -2.51
C ILE A 183 12.44 4.86 -3.50
N SER A 184 12.89 6.04 -3.03
CA SER A 184 13.22 7.16 -3.92
C SER A 184 14.41 6.87 -4.84
N ARG A 185 15.44 6.17 -4.33
CA ARG A 185 16.55 5.65 -5.16
C ARG A 185 16.02 4.67 -6.19
N THR A 186 15.28 3.65 -5.77
CA THR A 186 14.73 2.63 -6.67
C THR A 186 13.84 3.24 -7.76
N ARG A 187 13.06 4.29 -7.46
CA ARG A 187 12.34 5.06 -8.48
C ARG A 187 13.32 5.76 -9.44
N LYS A 188 14.31 6.48 -8.91
CA LYS A 188 15.29 7.22 -9.73
C LYS A 188 16.04 6.30 -10.71
N ASP A 189 16.44 5.14 -10.23
CA ASP A 189 17.26 4.16 -10.95
C ASP A 189 16.41 3.18 -11.80
N LEU A 190 15.08 3.39 -11.88
CA LEU A 190 14.17 2.59 -12.69
C LEU A 190 14.14 3.11 -14.14
N TYR A 191 14.77 2.38 -15.04
CA TYR A 191 14.87 2.74 -16.46
C TYR A 191 13.91 1.96 -17.35
N PHE A 192 13.80 2.37 -18.61
CA PHE A 192 12.92 1.74 -19.60
C PHE A 192 13.59 0.50 -20.23
N ARG A 193 12.82 -0.44 -20.78
CA ARG A 193 13.40 -1.51 -21.62
C ARG A 193 13.62 -1.02 -23.05
N GLY A 194 12.64 -0.31 -23.62
CA GLY A 194 12.68 0.18 -25.00
C GLY A 194 12.47 -0.93 -26.05
N VAL A 195 12.98 -0.72 -27.27
CA VAL A 195 12.83 -1.56 -28.48
C VAL A 195 14.00 -2.53 -28.67
N LYS A 196 14.14 -3.50 -27.76
CA LYS A 196 15.26 -4.47 -27.77
C LYS A 196 15.09 -5.73 -28.64
N GLY A 197 13.98 -5.89 -29.35
CA GLY A 197 13.65 -7.16 -30.05
C GLY A 197 13.50 -8.36 -29.09
N THR A 198 13.53 -9.60 -29.60
CA THR A 198 13.29 -10.84 -28.84
C THR A 198 14.41 -11.17 -27.84
N THR A 199 15.64 -11.25 -28.33
CA THR A 199 16.84 -11.66 -27.57
C THR A 199 17.69 -10.50 -27.07
N GLY A 200 17.26 -9.25 -27.28
CA GLY A 200 18.03 -8.06 -26.88
C GLY A 200 18.80 -7.38 -28.01
N THR A 201 19.00 -8.08 -29.14
CA THR A 201 19.91 -7.67 -30.24
C THR A 201 19.31 -6.69 -31.25
N GLN A 202 18.05 -6.29 -31.10
CA GLN A 202 17.36 -5.34 -32.00
C GLN A 202 17.28 -5.74 -33.49
N ALA A 203 17.67 -6.98 -33.85
CA ALA A 203 17.83 -7.42 -35.25
C ALA A 203 16.62 -7.20 -36.15
N SER A 204 15.39 -7.32 -35.62
CA SER A 204 14.16 -7.02 -36.36
C SER A 204 14.04 -5.55 -36.77
N PHE A 205 14.46 -4.62 -35.90
CA PHE A 205 14.48 -3.19 -36.19
C PHE A 205 15.65 -2.82 -37.11
N LEU A 206 16.81 -3.47 -36.95
CA LEU A 206 17.96 -3.28 -37.85
C LEU A 206 17.61 -3.67 -39.30
N THR A 207 16.94 -4.81 -39.49
CA THR A 207 16.40 -5.20 -40.80
C THR A 207 15.36 -4.20 -41.32
N LEU A 208 14.45 -3.71 -40.45
CA LEU A 208 13.42 -2.74 -40.81
C LEU A 208 14.01 -1.39 -41.29
N PHE A 209 15.19 -1.01 -40.78
CA PHE A 209 15.94 0.16 -41.22
C PHE A 209 17.10 -0.17 -42.19
N ASN A 210 17.10 -1.34 -42.84
CA ASN A 210 18.07 -1.74 -43.87
C ASN A 210 19.55 -1.73 -43.42
N GLY A 211 19.82 -2.03 -42.14
CA GLY A 211 21.18 -2.02 -41.58
C GLY A 211 21.63 -0.68 -41.00
N ASP A 212 20.76 0.33 -40.96
CA ASP A 212 21.03 1.64 -40.35
C ASP A 212 20.97 1.53 -38.81
N HIS A 213 22.16 1.45 -38.18
CA HIS A 213 22.32 1.33 -36.73
C HIS A 213 21.88 2.62 -36.00
N ASP A 214 22.23 3.79 -36.54
CA ASP A 214 21.91 5.09 -35.93
C ASP A 214 20.39 5.26 -35.78
N LYS A 215 19.59 4.78 -36.75
CA LYS A 215 18.13 4.76 -36.64
C LYS A 215 17.59 3.78 -35.61
N VAL A 216 18.26 2.64 -35.38
CA VAL A 216 17.84 1.68 -34.34
C VAL A 216 18.07 2.27 -32.95
N GLU A 217 19.22 2.91 -32.73
CA GLU A 217 19.52 3.64 -31.48
C GLU A 217 18.55 4.81 -31.30
N LYS A 218 18.35 5.63 -32.34
CA LYS A 218 17.42 6.76 -32.30
C LYS A 218 15.97 6.33 -32.06
N LEU A 219 15.54 5.16 -32.56
CA LEU A 219 14.21 4.62 -32.25
C LEU A 219 14.07 4.33 -30.75
N ASP A 220 15.11 3.75 -30.14
CA ASP A 220 15.13 3.41 -28.71
C ASP A 220 15.11 4.66 -27.82
N GLU A 221 15.88 5.69 -28.18
CA GLU A 221 15.82 7.00 -27.54
C GLU A 221 14.41 7.62 -27.66
N LEU A 222 13.86 7.71 -28.88
CA LEU A 222 12.58 8.36 -29.14
C LEU A 222 11.41 7.70 -28.39
N VAL A 223 11.33 6.36 -28.37
CA VAL A 223 10.25 5.69 -27.62
C VAL A 223 10.40 5.90 -26.11
N THR A 224 11.63 5.95 -25.61
CA THR A 224 11.95 6.14 -24.17
C THR A 224 11.60 7.55 -23.70
N GLU A 225 12.00 8.56 -24.47
CA GLU A 225 11.69 9.97 -24.21
C GLU A 225 10.17 10.21 -24.22
N LYS A 226 9.47 9.73 -25.25
CA LYS A 226 8.01 9.94 -25.44
C LYS A 226 7.16 9.25 -24.36
N VAL A 227 7.68 8.28 -23.60
CA VAL A 227 6.99 7.71 -22.42
C VAL A 227 7.43 8.33 -21.08
N GLY A 228 8.37 9.27 -21.09
CA GLY A 228 8.85 9.97 -19.90
C GLY A 228 9.76 9.13 -19.01
N PHE A 229 10.64 8.33 -19.59
CA PHE A 229 11.79 7.74 -18.90
C PHE A 229 13.08 8.51 -19.26
N PRO A 230 14.05 8.63 -18.33
CA PRO A 230 15.28 9.37 -18.59
C PRO A 230 16.24 8.63 -19.53
N GLU A 231 16.27 7.30 -19.42
CA GLU A 231 17.09 6.41 -20.24
C GLU A 231 16.46 5.01 -20.30
N ALA A 232 16.98 4.17 -21.20
CA ALA A 232 16.66 2.75 -21.31
C ALA A 232 17.87 1.90 -20.93
N TYR A 233 17.64 0.71 -20.37
CA TYR A 233 18.72 -0.24 -20.11
C TYR A 233 19.41 -0.63 -21.42
N GLN A 234 20.75 -0.60 -21.43
CA GLN A 234 21.57 -1.04 -22.55
C GLN A 234 21.43 -2.55 -22.79
N VAL A 235 21.42 -3.33 -21.71
CA VAL A 235 21.30 -4.80 -21.73
C VAL A 235 19.96 -5.23 -21.14
N LYS A 236 19.39 -6.30 -21.68
CA LYS A 236 18.15 -6.92 -21.21
C LYS A 236 18.39 -7.73 -19.92
N ASP A 237 18.34 -7.07 -18.76
CA ASP A 237 17.99 -7.71 -17.48
C ASP A 237 16.62 -7.18 -17.05
N LYS A 238 15.77 -8.08 -16.55
CA LYS A 238 14.38 -7.79 -16.18
C LYS A 238 14.12 -8.12 -14.72
N LEU A 239 14.52 -9.31 -14.27
CA LEU A 239 14.05 -9.84 -12.98
C LEU A 239 14.87 -9.35 -11.79
N LYS A 240 16.12 -8.92 -12.01
CA LYS A 240 16.87 -8.22 -10.97
C LYS A 240 16.20 -6.89 -10.58
N ILE A 241 15.58 -6.20 -11.54
CA ILE A 241 14.83 -4.96 -11.31
C ILE A 241 13.61 -5.24 -10.42
N ASP A 242 12.83 -6.27 -10.73
CA ASP A 242 11.67 -6.66 -9.90
C ASP A 242 12.12 -6.98 -8.46
N LEU A 243 13.26 -7.65 -8.29
CA LEU A 243 13.85 -7.91 -6.97
C LEU A 243 14.27 -6.63 -6.25
N ASP A 244 14.97 -5.71 -6.92
CA ASP A 244 15.43 -4.46 -6.32
C ASP A 244 14.24 -3.53 -5.96
N VAL A 245 13.14 -3.57 -6.73
CA VAL A 245 11.87 -2.92 -6.39
C VAL A 245 11.23 -3.56 -5.16
N LEU A 246 10.95 -4.86 -5.21
CA LEU A 246 10.18 -5.55 -4.16
C LEU A 246 10.96 -5.68 -2.84
N SER A 247 12.29 -5.67 -2.88
CA SER A 247 13.12 -5.61 -1.68
C SER A 247 12.93 -4.30 -0.90
N THR A 248 12.72 -3.15 -1.59
CA THR A 248 12.45 -1.88 -0.89
C THR A 248 11.07 -1.84 -0.26
N LEU A 249 10.05 -2.42 -0.92
CA LEU A 249 8.72 -2.58 -0.32
C LEU A 249 8.74 -3.57 0.85
N SER A 250 9.53 -4.65 0.76
CA SER A 250 9.73 -5.62 1.85
C SER A 250 10.39 -4.99 3.08
N SER A 251 11.43 -4.17 2.88
CA SER A 251 12.05 -3.33 3.93
C SER A 251 11.02 -2.47 4.65
N PHE A 252 10.23 -1.71 3.88
CA PHE A 252 9.15 -0.89 4.43
C PHE A 252 8.09 -1.71 5.18
N GLY A 253 7.78 -2.92 4.71
CA GLY A 253 6.92 -3.87 5.41
C GLY A 253 7.43 -4.22 6.82
N ALA A 254 8.74 -4.42 6.98
CA ALA A 254 9.36 -4.69 8.27
C ALA A 254 9.29 -3.46 9.21
N SER A 255 9.58 -2.26 8.70
CA SER A 255 9.42 -0.99 9.43
C SER A 255 7.98 -0.81 9.92
N ALA A 256 7.00 -0.94 9.03
CA ALA A 256 5.59 -0.83 9.36
C ALA A 256 5.13 -1.88 10.39
N HIS A 257 5.58 -3.14 10.24
CA HIS A 257 5.27 -4.21 11.21
C HIS A 257 5.84 -3.90 12.60
N LYS A 258 7.08 -3.39 12.69
CA LYS A 258 7.70 -2.96 13.96
C LYS A 258 6.87 -1.85 14.61
N ILE A 259 6.55 -0.80 13.86
CA ILE A 259 5.78 0.35 14.35
C ILE A 259 4.41 -0.09 14.90
N ALA A 260 3.65 -0.86 14.10
CA ALA A 260 2.36 -1.39 14.52
C ALA A 260 2.45 -2.31 15.74
N SER A 261 3.54 -3.08 15.88
CA SER A 261 3.77 -3.93 17.06
C SER A 261 4.03 -3.10 18.31
N ASP A 262 4.88 -2.07 18.23
CA ASP A 262 5.16 -1.15 19.34
C ASP A 262 3.87 -0.40 19.78
N ILE A 263 3.08 0.10 18.83
CA ILE A 263 1.78 0.77 19.10
C ILE A 263 0.81 -0.19 19.81
N ARG A 264 0.70 -1.44 19.36
CA ARG A 264 -0.17 -2.45 20.01
C ARG A 264 0.29 -2.81 21.43
N LEU A 265 1.59 -2.83 21.69
CA LEU A 265 2.13 -3.00 23.05
C LEU A 265 1.79 -1.78 23.93
N LEU A 266 1.96 -0.56 23.43
CA LEU A 266 1.59 0.67 24.15
C LEU A 266 0.08 0.76 24.41
N ALA A 267 -0.75 0.23 23.52
CA ALA A 267 -2.21 0.13 23.69
C ALA A 267 -2.60 -0.91 24.76
N HIS A 268 -1.92 -2.05 24.83
CA HIS A 268 -2.07 -2.99 25.96
C HIS A 268 -1.73 -2.31 27.30
N LEU A 269 -0.62 -1.56 27.30
CA LEU A 269 -0.14 -0.75 28.42
C LEU A 269 -1.00 0.49 28.71
N LYS A 270 -1.95 0.85 27.84
CA LYS A 270 -2.84 2.03 27.90
C LYS A 270 -2.09 3.37 27.93
N GLU A 271 -0.88 3.42 27.36
CA GLU A 271 -0.09 4.64 27.23
C GLU A 271 -0.42 5.44 25.96
N LEU A 272 -0.73 4.70 24.89
CA LEU A 272 -1.01 5.24 23.56
C LEU A 272 -2.06 4.36 22.88
N GLU A 273 -3.02 4.96 22.19
CA GLU A 273 -3.99 4.24 21.36
C GLU A 273 -4.08 4.81 19.94
N GLU A 274 -4.46 3.94 19.00
CA GLU A 274 -4.86 4.31 17.65
C GLU A 274 -6.14 5.17 17.69
N PRO A 275 -6.39 6.02 16.69
CA PRO A 275 -7.64 6.75 16.59
C PRO A 275 -8.85 5.82 16.49
N PHE A 276 -9.95 6.26 17.09
CA PHE A 276 -11.26 5.64 17.00
C PHE A 276 -12.25 6.59 16.36
N GLU A 277 -12.94 6.13 15.31
CA GLU A 277 -14.08 6.84 14.76
C GLU A 277 -15.30 6.68 15.71
N LYS A 278 -16.18 7.67 15.74
CA LYS A 278 -17.26 7.80 16.75
C LYS A 278 -18.16 6.55 16.86
N ASP A 279 -18.42 5.89 15.74
CA ASP A 279 -19.31 4.73 15.61
C ASP A 279 -18.53 3.41 15.39
N GLN A 280 -17.20 3.42 15.58
CA GLN A 280 -16.33 2.27 15.32
C GLN A 280 -16.41 1.20 16.41
N ILE A 281 -16.81 -0.01 16.02
CA ILE A 281 -16.81 -1.19 16.89
C ILE A 281 -15.55 -2.03 16.61
N GLY A 282 -14.57 -1.97 17.52
CA GLY A 282 -13.33 -2.77 17.48
C GLY A 282 -12.10 -2.03 16.94
N LYS A 283 -10.90 -2.62 17.14
CA LYS A 283 -9.61 -2.06 16.69
C LYS A 283 -9.21 -2.62 15.31
N LYS A 284 -8.62 -1.78 14.46
CA LYS A 284 -8.01 -2.19 13.19
C LYS A 284 -6.70 -2.94 13.53
N VAL A 285 -6.33 -4.00 12.80
CA VAL A 285 -5.12 -4.80 13.10
C VAL A 285 -4.18 -4.79 11.90
N LEU A 286 -3.04 -4.12 12.06
CA LEU A 286 -1.94 -4.14 11.10
C LEU A 286 -1.08 -5.40 11.29
N ARG A 287 -1.03 -6.24 10.25
CA ARG A 287 0.00 -7.27 10.02
C ARG A 287 0.29 -7.33 8.52
N SER A 288 1.43 -6.78 8.10
CA SER A 288 1.91 -6.84 6.72
C SER A 288 3.22 -7.64 6.64
N ASN A 289 3.19 -8.77 5.93
CA ASN A 289 4.38 -9.49 5.50
C ASN A 289 4.51 -9.31 3.98
N LEU A 290 5.32 -8.35 3.55
CA LEU A 290 5.70 -8.17 2.15
C LEU A 290 6.87 -9.13 1.86
N ALA A 291 6.58 -10.34 1.40
CA ALA A 291 7.58 -11.39 1.20
C ALA A 291 8.35 -11.24 -0.12
N SER A 292 9.64 -10.90 -0.04
CA SER A 292 10.54 -10.75 -1.20
C SER A 292 11.15 -12.07 -1.72
N SER A 293 11.12 -13.14 -0.91
CA SER A 293 11.79 -14.41 -1.24
C SER A 293 11.31 -15.07 -2.53
N ASN A 294 10.02 -14.93 -2.86
CA ASN A 294 9.47 -15.50 -4.10
C ASN A 294 10.16 -14.93 -5.35
N VAL A 295 10.41 -13.62 -5.39
CA VAL A 295 11.04 -12.96 -6.57
C VAL A 295 12.54 -13.18 -6.62
N GLN A 296 13.21 -13.41 -5.48
CA GLN A 296 14.59 -13.90 -5.46
C GLN A 296 14.72 -15.23 -6.21
N HIS A 297 13.78 -16.16 -6.01
CA HIS A 297 13.77 -17.42 -6.76
C HIS A 297 13.54 -17.18 -8.25
N THR A 298 12.51 -16.41 -8.64
CA THR A 298 12.23 -16.12 -10.06
C THR A 298 13.45 -15.52 -10.77
N ALA A 299 14.14 -14.55 -10.14
CA ALA A 299 15.34 -13.94 -10.70
C ALA A 299 16.52 -14.92 -10.83
N ALA A 300 16.69 -15.83 -9.87
CA ALA A 300 17.80 -16.79 -9.84
C ALA A 300 17.65 -17.95 -10.83
N VAL A 301 16.44 -18.24 -11.33
CA VAL A 301 16.17 -19.40 -12.21
C VAL A 301 15.88 -19.04 -13.68
N GLN A 302 16.00 -17.76 -14.08
CA GLN A 302 15.91 -17.41 -15.50
C GLN A 302 17.06 -18.03 -16.29
N TRP A 303 16.73 -18.76 -17.36
CA TRP A 303 17.74 -19.33 -18.24
C TRP A 303 17.98 -18.44 -19.46
N MET A 304 19.25 -18.10 -19.68
CA MET A 304 19.75 -17.30 -20.80
C MET A 304 18.93 -16.01 -20.99
N GLU A 305 18.51 -15.67 -22.21
CA GLU A 305 17.87 -14.39 -22.51
C GLU A 305 16.45 -14.22 -21.94
N ARG A 306 15.74 -15.31 -21.55
CA ARG A 306 14.43 -15.32 -20.85
C ARG A 306 13.80 -16.72 -20.82
N THR A 307 13.21 -17.10 -19.68
CA THR A 307 12.19 -18.16 -19.55
C THR A 307 10.84 -17.58 -19.09
N LEU A 308 9.72 -18.23 -19.42
CA LEU A 308 8.36 -17.65 -19.29
C LEU A 308 7.68 -17.92 -17.93
N ASP A 309 8.32 -18.68 -17.06
CA ASP A 309 7.92 -18.97 -15.67
C ASP A 309 7.69 -17.69 -14.83
N ASP A 310 8.40 -16.60 -15.18
CA ASP A 310 8.23 -15.28 -14.57
C ASP A 310 6.82 -14.69 -14.74
N SER A 311 6.14 -15.01 -15.85
CA SER A 311 4.94 -14.30 -16.30
C SER A 311 3.78 -14.47 -15.34
N ALA A 312 3.53 -15.69 -14.87
CA ALA A 312 2.46 -15.98 -13.92
C ALA A 312 2.78 -15.42 -12.52
N ASN A 313 4.04 -15.53 -12.09
CA ASN A 313 4.48 -15.05 -10.78
C ASN A 313 4.32 -13.53 -10.67
N ARG A 314 4.85 -12.78 -11.64
CA ARG A 314 4.91 -11.32 -11.63
C ARG A 314 3.55 -10.64 -11.74
N ARG A 315 2.59 -11.28 -12.42
CA ARG A 315 1.17 -10.86 -12.46
C ARG A 315 0.50 -10.86 -11.07
N ILE A 316 1.07 -11.59 -10.10
CA ILE A 316 0.62 -11.61 -8.70
C ILE A 316 1.54 -10.73 -7.85
N THR A 317 2.85 -11.03 -7.84
CA THR A 317 3.79 -10.46 -6.85
C THR A 317 4.00 -8.96 -6.99
N ILE A 318 4.03 -8.42 -8.21
CA ILE A 318 4.23 -6.97 -8.41
C ILE A 318 2.98 -6.19 -7.98
N PRO A 319 1.76 -6.43 -8.51
CA PRO A 319 0.57 -5.68 -8.09
C PRO A 319 0.28 -5.83 -6.60
N GLU A 320 0.33 -7.05 -6.04
CA GLU A 320 -0.05 -7.26 -4.64
C GLU A 320 0.90 -6.55 -3.66
N ALA A 321 2.19 -6.45 -3.98
CA ALA A 321 3.15 -5.73 -3.14
C ALA A 321 2.91 -4.21 -3.14
N PHE A 322 2.67 -3.61 -4.31
CA PHE A 322 2.34 -2.19 -4.43
C PHE A 322 1.00 -1.84 -3.77
N LEU A 323 -0.04 -2.65 -4.01
CA LEU A 323 -1.34 -2.52 -3.34
C LEU A 323 -1.19 -2.63 -1.82
N THR A 324 -0.43 -3.61 -1.33
CA THR A 324 -0.20 -3.79 0.12
C THR A 324 0.58 -2.63 0.73
N ALA A 325 1.61 -2.12 0.07
CA ALA A 325 2.35 -0.95 0.55
C ALA A 325 1.46 0.31 0.60
N ASP A 326 0.61 0.51 -0.42
CA ASP A 326 -0.37 1.59 -0.48
C ASP A 326 -1.39 1.56 0.69
N ILE A 327 -1.90 0.37 1.00
CA ILE A 327 -2.80 0.10 2.13
C ILE A 327 -2.11 0.44 3.46
N VAL A 328 -0.92 -0.10 3.66
CA VAL A 328 -0.15 0.07 4.91
C VAL A 328 0.20 1.54 5.13
N LEU A 329 0.59 2.27 4.08
CA LEU A 329 0.83 3.71 4.17
C LEU A 329 -0.45 4.48 4.53
N SER A 330 -1.56 4.18 3.87
CA SER A 330 -2.84 4.87 4.13
C SER A 330 -3.33 4.62 5.57
N LEU A 331 -3.12 3.41 6.11
CA LEU A 331 -3.40 3.09 7.51
C LEU A 331 -2.43 3.78 8.49
N LEU A 332 -1.13 3.79 8.20
CA LEU A 332 -0.15 4.50 9.03
C LEU A 332 -0.40 6.02 9.06
N GLN A 333 -0.79 6.63 7.93
CA GLN A 333 -1.20 8.03 7.89
C GLN A 333 -2.36 8.30 8.83
N ASN A 334 -3.43 7.49 8.75
CA ASN A 334 -4.61 7.63 9.60
C ASN A 334 -4.24 7.47 11.09
N ILE A 335 -3.44 6.45 11.43
CA ILE A 335 -2.97 6.22 12.80
C ILE A 335 -2.16 7.42 13.30
N PHE A 336 -1.11 7.84 12.57
CA PHE A 336 -0.21 8.91 13.02
C PHE A 336 -0.90 10.28 13.16
N ASP A 337 -1.95 10.55 12.38
CA ASP A 337 -2.74 11.78 12.50
C ASP A 337 -3.56 11.84 13.81
N GLY A 338 -3.97 10.67 14.31
CA GLY A 338 -4.96 10.53 15.37
C GLY A 338 -4.51 9.76 16.61
N MET A 339 -3.22 9.46 16.78
CA MET A 339 -2.73 8.75 17.97
C MET A 339 -3.05 9.52 19.26
N VAL A 340 -3.75 8.86 20.18
CA VAL A 340 -4.10 9.39 21.50
C VAL A 340 -3.05 8.94 22.50
N VAL A 341 -2.57 9.86 23.34
CA VAL A 341 -1.56 9.59 24.39
C VAL A 341 -2.20 9.86 25.76
N TYR A 342 -1.89 9.03 26.75
CA TYR A 342 -2.45 9.11 28.11
C TYR A 342 -1.36 9.42 29.17
N PRO A 343 -0.94 10.70 29.34
CA PRO A 343 0.13 11.09 30.26
C PRO A 343 -0.03 10.57 31.70
N SER A 344 -1.26 10.54 32.23
CA SER A 344 -1.52 10.07 33.61
C SER A 344 -1.24 8.57 33.79
N VAL A 345 -1.51 7.75 32.76
CA VAL A 345 -1.21 6.30 32.79
C VAL A 345 0.30 6.07 32.69
N ILE A 346 0.96 6.82 31.80
CA ILE A 346 2.42 6.79 31.65
C ILE A 346 3.09 7.19 32.97
N HIS A 347 2.63 8.29 33.59
CA HIS A 347 3.16 8.77 34.87
C HIS A 347 2.96 7.75 35.99
N ARG A 348 1.77 7.13 36.12
CA ARG A 348 1.55 6.05 37.10
C ARG A 348 2.57 4.92 36.92
N ARG A 349 2.80 4.44 35.70
CA ARG A 349 3.76 3.37 35.43
C ARG A 349 5.19 3.77 35.76
N ILE A 350 5.57 5.02 35.49
CA ILE A 350 6.87 5.55 35.91
C ILE A 350 7.00 5.50 37.44
N LEU A 351 6.00 5.95 38.21
CA LEU A 351 6.07 5.94 39.68
C LEU A 351 6.21 4.52 40.27
N GLN A 352 5.69 3.50 39.58
CA GLN A 352 5.81 2.09 40.00
C GLN A 352 7.24 1.53 39.83
N GLU A 353 7.99 2.00 38.83
CA GLU A 353 9.30 1.42 38.45
C GLU A 353 10.51 2.33 38.75
N LEU A 354 10.31 3.66 38.74
CA LEU A 354 11.36 4.65 38.97
C LEU A 354 12.08 4.50 40.33
N PRO A 355 11.45 4.09 41.44
CA PRO A 355 12.17 3.83 42.69
C PRO A 355 13.31 2.83 42.55
N PHE A 356 13.17 1.77 41.74
CA PHE A 356 14.24 0.80 41.51
C PHE A 356 15.36 1.37 40.63
N MET A 357 15.02 2.20 39.64
CA MET A 357 15.98 2.85 38.75
C MET A 357 16.72 4.02 39.40
N ALA A 358 16.12 4.68 40.41
CA ALA A 358 16.69 5.82 41.12
C ALA A 358 17.71 5.43 42.21
N THR A 359 18.00 4.13 42.37
CA THR A 359 18.89 3.62 43.42
C THR A 359 20.31 4.23 43.37
N GLU A 360 20.93 4.35 42.19
CA GLU A 360 22.24 5.02 42.06
C GLU A 360 22.13 6.54 42.32
N ASN A 361 21.03 7.20 41.96
CA ASN A 361 20.82 8.63 42.27
C ASN A 361 20.77 8.86 43.80
N ILE A 362 20.10 7.95 44.52
CA ILE A 362 20.01 7.96 45.98
C ILE A 362 21.39 7.71 46.62
N ILE A 363 22.15 6.72 46.11
CA ILE A 363 23.53 6.46 46.54
C ILE A 363 24.42 7.68 46.31
N MET A 364 24.36 8.31 45.13
CA MET A 364 25.14 9.51 44.81
C MET A 364 24.83 10.68 45.75
N GLU A 365 23.58 10.87 46.15
CA GLU A 365 23.22 11.93 47.09
C GLU A 365 23.72 11.67 48.51
N ILE A 366 23.66 10.42 49.00
CA ILE A 366 24.27 10.05 50.30
C ILE A 366 25.79 10.27 50.27
N VAL A 367 26.47 9.89 49.19
CA VAL A 367 27.92 10.10 49.03
C VAL A 367 28.28 11.60 48.98
N LYS A 368 27.48 12.45 48.32
CA LYS A 368 27.67 13.91 48.34
C LYS A 368 27.55 14.53 49.74
N GLN A 369 26.77 13.92 50.62
CA GLN A 369 26.63 14.31 52.03
C GLN A 369 27.73 13.73 52.93
N GLY A 370 28.71 13.01 52.36
CA GLY A 370 29.84 12.40 53.08
C GLY A 370 29.59 10.97 53.56
N GLY A 371 28.49 10.33 53.14
CA GLY A 371 28.18 8.94 53.49
C GLY A 371 28.99 7.91 52.70
N ASP A 372 29.16 6.71 53.27
CA ASP A 372 29.88 5.62 52.60
C ASP A 372 29.05 4.98 51.47
N ARG A 373 29.67 4.84 50.29
CA ARG A 373 29.01 4.30 49.09
C ARG A 373 28.62 2.83 49.26
N GLN A 374 29.49 2.02 49.88
CA GLN A 374 29.32 0.58 49.95
C GLN A 374 28.23 0.20 50.95
N GLN A 375 28.20 0.89 52.11
CA GLN A 375 27.13 0.79 53.08
C GLN A 375 25.80 1.25 52.49
N CYS A 376 25.75 2.41 51.82
CA CYS A 376 24.52 2.90 51.20
C CYS A 376 23.97 1.94 50.13
N HIS A 377 24.86 1.33 49.34
CA HIS A 377 24.49 0.33 48.34
C HIS A 377 23.88 -0.93 49.00
N GLU A 378 24.45 -1.41 50.10
CA GLU A 378 23.92 -2.60 50.79
C GLU A 378 22.56 -2.33 51.45
N GLU A 379 22.41 -1.20 52.15
CA GLU A 379 21.14 -0.76 52.73
C GLU A 379 20.03 -0.67 51.67
N ILE A 380 20.29 0.03 50.56
CA ILE A 380 19.27 0.20 49.50
C ILE A 380 18.99 -1.11 48.75
N ARG A 381 19.97 -2.02 48.63
CA ARG A 381 19.79 -3.36 48.04
C ARG A 381 18.82 -4.20 48.87
N VAL A 382 18.98 -4.21 50.20
CA VAL A 382 18.08 -4.93 51.11
C VAL A 382 16.65 -4.39 51.01
N LEU A 383 16.45 -3.07 51.04
CA LEU A 383 15.13 -2.46 50.89
C LEU A 383 14.52 -2.73 49.50
N SER A 384 15.33 -2.69 48.44
CA SER A 384 14.89 -2.98 47.06
C SER A 384 14.45 -4.43 46.90
N HIS A 385 15.16 -5.39 47.51
CA HIS A 385 14.75 -6.80 47.51
C HIS A 385 13.42 -7.00 48.25
N GLN A 386 13.20 -6.31 49.37
CA GLN A 386 11.93 -6.36 50.10
C GLN A 386 10.78 -5.80 49.26
N ALA A 387 10.94 -4.60 48.68
CA ALA A 387 9.92 -3.99 47.84
C ALA A 387 9.61 -4.82 46.58
N ALA A 388 10.64 -5.35 45.91
CA ALA A 388 10.47 -6.25 44.77
C ALA A 388 9.72 -7.55 45.14
N ARG A 389 9.89 -8.03 46.38
CA ARG A 389 9.12 -9.16 46.93
C ARG A 389 7.65 -8.80 47.11
N MET A 390 7.33 -7.63 47.67
CA MET A 390 5.94 -7.16 47.81
C MET A 390 5.22 -7.11 46.45
N VAL A 391 5.91 -6.64 45.40
CA VAL A 391 5.36 -6.56 44.05
C VAL A 391 5.17 -7.96 43.43
N LYS A 392 6.17 -8.84 43.53
CA LYS A 392 6.20 -10.12 42.79
C LYS A 392 5.50 -11.29 43.50
N GLU A 393 5.60 -11.39 44.83
CA GLU A 393 4.99 -12.47 45.61
C GLU A 393 3.61 -12.08 46.16
N GLU A 394 3.39 -10.81 46.50
CA GLU A 394 2.14 -10.36 47.14
C GLU A 394 1.24 -9.50 46.24
N GLY A 395 1.70 -9.13 45.03
CA GLY A 395 0.91 -8.35 44.07
C GLY A 395 0.60 -6.91 44.52
N LYS A 396 1.40 -6.36 45.44
CA LYS A 396 1.22 -5.01 45.99
C LYS A 396 1.93 -3.95 45.15
N GLU A 397 1.56 -2.68 45.36
CA GLU A 397 2.27 -1.53 44.79
C GLU A 397 3.70 -1.43 45.38
N ASN A 398 4.61 -0.78 44.65
CA ASN A 398 6.02 -0.63 45.06
C ASN A 398 6.17 0.33 46.26
N ASP A 399 6.66 -0.18 47.38
CA ASP A 399 6.80 0.55 48.65
C ASP A 399 8.25 0.98 48.98
N LEU A 400 9.20 0.85 48.04
CA LEU A 400 10.63 1.14 48.28
C LEU A 400 10.88 2.54 48.87
N ILE A 401 10.19 3.57 48.39
CA ILE A 401 10.36 4.94 48.89
C ILE A 401 9.80 5.10 50.30
N GLU A 402 8.72 4.38 50.65
CA GLU A 402 8.21 4.35 52.01
C GLU A 402 9.19 3.66 52.96
N ARG A 403 9.85 2.58 52.52
CA ARG A 403 10.88 1.89 53.30
C ARG A 403 12.06 2.84 53.57
N ILE A 404 12.55 3.54 52.54
CA ILE A 404 13.62 4.53 52.66
C ILE A 404 13.20 5.67 53.62
N LYS A 405 11.96 6.17 53.55
CA LYS A 405 11.40 7.18 54.48
C LYS A 405 11.19 6.66 55.93
N LYS A 406 11.33 5.36 56.18
CA LYS A 406 11.23 4.72 57.52
C LYS A 406 12.58 4.22 58.06
N THR A 407 13.65 4.23 57.25
CA THR A 407 14.99 3.77 57.63
C THR A 407 15.88 4.96 58.00
N GLU A 408 16.29 5.03 59.27
CA GLU A 408 17.05 6.16 59.86
C GLU A 408 18.36 6.47 59.11
N TYR A 409 19.01 5.47 58.49
CA TYR A 409 20.20 5.67 57.65
C TYR A 409 20.01 6.71 56.53
N PHE A 410 18.80 6.79 55.95
CA PHE A 410 18.49 7.70 54.85
C PHE A 410 17.93 9.07 55.29
N LYS A 411 17.94 9.37 56.59
CA LYS A 411 17.32 10.59 57.14
C LYS A 411 17.85 11.90 56.54
N GLY A 412 19.13 11.96 56.20
CA GLY A 412 19.76 13.14 55.55
C GLY A 412 19.19 13.46 54.16
N ILE A 413 18.53 12.51 53.50
CA ILE A 413 17.97 12.68 52.15
C ILE A 413 16.44 12.69 52.09
N TRP A 414 15.72 12.47 53.20
CA TRP A 414 14.25 12.36 53.19
C TRP A 414 13.56 13.56 52.54
N GLY A 415 14.05 14.78 52.79
CA GLY A 415 13.55 16.02 52.20
C GLY A 415 13.92 16.24 50.71
N LYS A 416 14.78 15.38 50.14
CA LYS A 416 15.20 15.42 48.72
C LYS A 416 14.62 14.29 47.88
N LEU A 417 13.97 13.28 48.48
CA LEU A 417 13.51 12.09 47.76
C LEU A 417 12.57 12.44 46.60
N ASP A 418 11.70 13.42 46.77
CA ASP A 418 10.74 13.80 45.74
C ASP A 418 11.42 14.53 44.55
N GLU A 419 12.54 15.23 44.78
CA GLU A 419 13.41 15.81 43.74
C GLU A 419 14.24 14.72 43.02
N LEU A 420 14.83 13.80 43.79
CA LEU A 420 15.60 12.66 43.28
C LEU A 420 14.78 11.68 42.43
N LEU A 421 13.45 11.80 42.46
CA LEU A 421 12.48 10.99 41.74
C LEU A 421 11.71 11.77 40.65
N ASP A 422 12.08 13.01 40.31
CA ASP A 422 11.47 13.72 39.17
C ASP A 422 11.78 12.98 37.86
N PRO A 423 10.79 12.41 37.14
CA PRO A 423 11.01 11.70 35.88
C PRO A 423 11.75 12.52 34.82
N LYS A 424 11.66 13.85 34.86
CA LYS A 424 12.36 14.74 33.92
C LYS A 424 13.88 14.71 34.05
N THR A 425 14.42 14.29 35.21
CA THR A 425 15.88 14.14 35.39
C THR A 425 16.41 12.82 34.82
N PHE A 426 15.55 11.84 34.55
CA PHE A 426 15.93 10.49 34.08
C PHE A 426 15.83 10.30 32.56
N ILE A 427 15.30 11.27 31.81
CA ILE A 427 15.19 11.19 30.33
C ILE A 427 16.47 11.58 29.59
N GLY A 428 17.53 11.96 30.31
CA GLY A 428 18.85 12.28 29.75
C GLY A 428 18.77 13.33 28.64
N ARG A 429 19.25 12.98 27.44
CA ARG A 429 19.26 13.87 26.26
C ARG A 429 18.09 13.65 25.29
N ALA A 430 17.04 12.95 25.72
CA ALA A 430 15.94 12.56 24.84
C ALA A 430 15.30 13.74 24.07
N PRO A 431 14.97 14.90 24.68
CA PRO A 431 14.38 16.02 23.95
C PRO A 431 15.33 16.63 22.91
N GLN A 432 16.59 16.89 23.27
CA GLN A 432 17.55 17.52 22.34
C GLN A 432 17.98 16.57 21.21
N GLN A 433 17.88 15.25 21.43
CA GLN A 433 18.01 14.26 20.37
C GLN A 433 16.84 14.32 19.37
N VAL A 434 15.60 14.52 19.84
CA VAL A 434 14.43 14.75 18.95
C VAL A 434 14.65 16.02 18.14
N GLU A 435 14.86 17.17 18.79
CA GLU A 435 15.04 18.47 18.13
C GLU A 435 16.14 18.43 17.06
N LYS A 436 17.31 17.89 17.40
CA LYS A 436 18.43 17.74 16.45
C LYS A 436 18.07 16.82 15.30
N PHE A 437 17.42 15.68 15.55
CA PHE A 437 17.07 14.72 14.52
C PHE A 437 16.02 15.28 13.54
N LEU A 438 14.96 15.91 14.06
CA LEU A 438 13.94 16.55 13.23
C LEU A 438 14.54 17.68 12.38
N LYS A 439 15.37 18.54 12.98
CA LYS A 439 16.01 19.68 12.30
C LYS A 439 17.09 19.30 11.28
N THR A 440 17.81 18.19 11.46
CA THR A 440 18.99 17.85 10.63
C THR A 440 18.84 16.61 9.74
N LYS A 441 17.78 15.81 9.92
CA LYS A 441 17.52 14.61 9.13
C LYS A 441 16.13 14.63 8.50
N VAL A 442 15.08 14.82 9.30
CA VAL A 442 13.70 14.77 8.80
C VAL A 442 13.39 15.94 7.88
N SER A 443 13.67 17.18 8.30
CA SER A 443 13.48 18.38 7.47
C SER A 443 14.15 18.28 6.09
N VAL A 444 15.40 17.79 6.06
CA VAL A 444 16.20 17.63 4.83
C VAL A 444 15.58 16.57 3.91
N ALA A 445 15.13 15.45 4.47
CA ALA A 445 14.49 14.38 3.70
C ALA A 445 13.09 14.76 3.18
N LEU A 446 12.35 15.62 3.90
CA LEU A 446 11.03 16.11 3.50
C LEU A 446 11.09 17.32 2.54
N GLY A 447 12.20 18.04 2.47
CA GLY A 447 12.37 19.22 1.62
C GLY A 447 11.88 19.07 0.17
N PRO A 448 12.23 17.99 -0.56
CA PRO A 448 11.76 17.73 -1.93
C PRO A 448 10.24 17.54 -2.08
N TYR A 449 9.52 17.32 -0.98
CA TYR A 449 8.08 17.01 -0.94
C TYR A 449 7.24 18.13 -0.30
N SER A 450 7.88 19.23 0.13
CA SER A 450 7.25 20.37 0.82
C SER A 450 5.93 20.83 0.18
N LYS A 451 5.94 21.12 -1.13
CA LYS A 451 4.74 21.56 -1.87
C LYS A 451 3.60 20.53 -1.85
N GLN A 452 3.92 19.25 -1.99
CA GLN A 452 2.95 18.15 -1.97
C GLN A 452 2.36 17.92 -0.57
N LEU A 453 3.12 18.26 0.49
CA LEU A 453 2.66 18.21 1.87
C LEU A 453 1.77 19.43 2.20
N GLU A 454 2.12 20.63 1.71
CA GLU A 454 1.35 21.87 1.89
C GLU A 454 -0.04 21.82 1.27
N THR A 455 -0.19 21.29 0.05
CA THR A 455 -1.52 21.09 -0.58
C THR A 455 -2.36 19.99 0.09
N GLY A 456 -1.76 19.31 1.08
CA GLY A 456 -2.13 17.97 1.50
C GLY A 456 -1.81 16.93 0.41
N VAL A 457 -1.49 15.71 0.84
CA VAL A 457 -1.54 14.54 -0.05
C VAL A 457 -3.01 14.15 -0.24
N LYS A 458 -3.77 15.03 -0.91
CA LYS A 458 -4.95 14.59 -1.67
C LYS A 458 -4.45 13.54 -2.66
N GLN A 459 -5.29 12.56 -2.98
CA GLN A 459 -5.05 11.68 -4.12
C GLN A 459 -5.08 12.55 -5.39
N ILE A 460 -3.93 13.12 -5.74
CA ILE A 460 -3.74 13.83 -7.01
C ILE A 460 -3.88 12.74 -8.07
N LEU A 461 -4.96 12.81 -8.84
CA LEU A 461 -5.18 11.94 -10.00
C LEU A 461 -4.01 12.14 -10.98
N LEU A 462 -2.99 11.28 -10.88
CA LEU A 462 -1.90 11.22 -11.85
C LEU A 462 -2.38 10.76 -13.24
N ILE A 463 -3.66 10.36 -13.34
CA ILE A 463 -4.39 10.03 -14.57
C ILE A 463 -4.29 11.16 -15.62
N LEU A 464 -4.24 12.44 -15.21
CA LEU A 464 -4.17 13.56 -16.16
C LEU A 464 -2.79 13.75 -16.81
N LYS A 465 -1.68 13.34 -16.16
CA LYS A 465 -0.33 13.54 -16.73
C LYS A 465 -0.03 12.64 -17.92
N HIS A 466 -0.74 11.52 -18.08
CA HIS A 466 -0.53 10.59 -19.20
C HIS A 466 -1.49 10.79 -20.37
N LEU A 467 -2.58 11.53 -20.17
CA LEU A 467 -3.52 11.96 -21.21
C LEU A 467 -3.12 13.30 -21.85
N ALA A 468 -2.33 14.13 -21.16
CA ALA A 468 -1.92 15.47 -21.61
C ALA A 468 -0.75 15.51 -22.63
N VAL A 469 -0.56 14.44 -23.43
CA VAL A 469 0.41 14.41 -24.55
C VAL A 469 -0.32 14.28 -25.91
N CYS A 470 -1.61 14.59 -25.93
CA CYS A 470 -2.36 14.85 -27.17
C CYS A 470 -2.45 16.37 -27.39
N ASP A 471 -1.63 16.92 -28.30
CA ASP A 471 -1.70 18.32 -28.75
C ASP A 471 -2.93 18.64 -29.62
N THR A 472 -3.93 17.75 -29.62
CA THR A 472 -5.24 17.97 -30.23
C THR A 472 -6.33 17.40 -29.31
N PRO A 473 -7.40 18.15 -28.98
CA PRO A 473 -8.49 17.63 -28.18
C PRO A 473 -9.24 16.51 -28.93
N PRO A 474 -9.66 15.43 -28.24
CA PRO A 474 -10.40 14.35 -28.86
C PRO A 474 -11.76 14.85 -29.35
N ALA A 475 -12.13 14.47 -30.57
CA ALA A 475 -13.44 14.79 -31.15
C ALA A 475 -14.53 13.90 -30.52
N TRP A 476 -15.25 14.44 -29.54
CA TRP A 476 -16.48 13.83 -29.02
C TRP A 476 -17.65 14.30 -29.88
N SER A 477 -18.26 13.40 -30.64
CA SER A 477 -19.48 13.69 -31.38
C SER A 477 -20.64 13.96 -30.41
N CYS A 478 -21.39 15.04 -30.67
CA CYS A 478 -22.60 15.46 -29.95
C CYS A 478 -22.40 16.05 -28.54
N TYR A 479 -21.75 17.21 -28.43
CA TYR A 479 -22.19 18.39 -27.66
C TYR A 479 -21.14 19.51 -27.83
N ASP A 480 -21.36 20.46 -28.75
CA ASP A 480 -20.39 21.51 -29.08
C ASP A 480 -20.25 22.58 -28.00
N PHE A 481 -19.34 22.35 -27.04
CA PHE A 481 -18.73 23.40 -26.22
C PHE A 481 -17.22 23.17 -26.06
N CYS A 482 -16.42 23.97 -26.75
CA CYS A 482 -14.96 23.99 -26.59
C CYS A 482 -14.56 24.71 -25.29
N PHE A 483 -14.36 23.95 -24.21
CA PHE A 483 -13.70 24.44 -23.01
C PHE A 483 -12.18 24.39 -23.20
N LYS A 484 -11.55 25.56 -23.34
CA LYS A 484 -10.11 25.65 -23.64
C LYS A 484 -9.23 25.63 -22.39
N ASN A 485 -9.77 26.05 -21.25
CA ASN A 485 -9.15 26.03 -19.92
C ASN A 485 -10.22 25.88 -18.83
N VAL A 486 -9.88 25.20 -17.75
CA VAL A 486 -10.64 25.23 -16.48
C VAL A 486 -9.73 25.82 -15.42
N THR A 487 -10.13 26.97 -14.87
CA THR A 487 -9.40 27.62 -13.78
C THR A 487 -9.97 27.12 -12.45
N ILE A 488 -9.09 26.68 -11.54
CA ILE A 488 -9.45 26.29 -10.18
C ILE A 488 -8.96 27.39 -9.25
N GLU A 489 -9.89 28.18 -8.72
CA GLU A 489 -9.58 29.19 -7.71
C GLU A 489 -9.85 28.62 -6.31
N PHE A 490 -8.89 28.81 -5.41
CA PHE A 490 -8.99 28.40 -4.02
C PHE A 490 -9.22 29.63 -3.14
N ASN A 491 -10.29 29.62 -2.34
CA ASN A 491 -10.58 30.66 -1.38
C ASN A 491 -10.80 30.03 0.00
N GLY A 492 -9.71 29.90 0.78
CA GLY A 492 -9.72 29.20 2.05
C GLY A 492 -10.03 27.71 1.90
N ASP A 493 -11.06 27.23 2.62
CA ASP A 493 -11.49 25.82 2.62
C ASP A 493 -12.37 25.43 1.41
N SER A 494 -12.75 26.37 0.53
CA SER A 494 -13.58 26.12 -0.66
C SER A 494 -12.79 26.26 -1.97
N ALA A 495 -13.14 25.45 -2.98
CA ALA A 495 -12.58 25.52 -4.33
C ALA A 495 -13.69 25.79 -5.36
N ILE A 496 -13.42 26.70 -6.29
CA ILE A 496 -14.34 27.11 -7.35
C ILE A 496 -13.76 26.68 -8.71
N LEU A 497 -14.56 25.95 -9.49
CA LEU A 497 -14.23 25.50 -10.84
C LEU A 497 -14.86 26.45 -11.87
N ILE A 498 -14.02 27.23 -12.57
CA ILE A 498 -14.46 28.20 -13.58
C ILE A 498 -14.07 27.68 -14.97
N PRO A 499 -15.02 27.15 -15.76
CA PRO A 499 -14.77 26.76 -17.14
C PRO A 499 -14.78 27.99 -18.07
N HIS A 500 -13.70 28.21 -18.82
CA HIS A 500 -13.63 29.31 -19.78
C HIS A 500 -14.12 28.86 -21.16
N ILE A 501 -15.24 29.45 -21.61
CA ILE A 501 -15.78 29.30 -22.96
C ILE A 501 -15.08 30.29 -23.89
N VAL A 502 -14.57 29.80 -25.03
CA VAL A 502 -14.12 30.66 -26.14
C VAL A 502 -15.24 30.74 -27.17
N SER A 503 -15.81 31.94 -27.36
CA SER A 503 -16.93 32.16 -28.30
C SER A 503 -16.50 31.92 -29.75
N GLY A 504 -17.20 31.04 -30.48
CA GLY A 504 -16.70 30.59 -31.78
C GLY A 504 -17.66 29.98 -32.81
N THR A 505 -18.99 30.03 -32.66
CA THR A 505 -20.02 30.02 -33.74
C THR A 505 -21.44 30.10 -33.15
N PRO A 506 -22.44 30.67 -33.85
CA PRO A 506 -23.83 30.66 -33.38
C PRO A 506 -24.48 29.29 -33.60
N CYS A 507 -25.08 28.72 -32.55
CA CYS A 507 -25.87 27.49 -32.62
C CYS A 507 -27.37 27.82 -32.51
N ASP A 508 -28.16 27.44 -33.51
CA ASP A 508 -29.59 27.80 -33.65
C ASP A 508 -30.56 26.92 -32.83
N ARG A 509 -30.12 26.32 -31.72
CA ARG A 509 -30.99 25.57 -30.80
C ARG A 509 -31.09 26.29 -29.45
N LYS A 510 -32.19 27.02 -29.26
CA LYS A 510 -32.46 27.88 -28.09
C LYS A 510 -32.96 27.12 -26.84
N GLU A 511 -32.91 25.80 -26.82
CA GLU A 511 -33.46 24.99 -25.73
C GLU A 511 -32.34 24.12 -25.13
N PHE A 512 -32.21 24.19 -23.80
CA PHE A 512 -31.23 23.48 -22.96
C PHE A 512 -29.76 23.90 -23.07
N CYS A 513 -29.42 25.01 -22.40
CA CYS A 513 -28.08 25.29 -21.88
C CYS A 513 -28.17 25.80 -20.43
N GLN A 514 -27.99 24.91 -19.45
CA GLN A 514 -27.75 25.30 -18.05
C GLN A 514 -26.27 25.04 -17.71
N ILE A 515 -25.52 26.10 -17.42
CA ILE A 515 -24.18 26.00 -16.85
C ILE A 515 -24.35 25.82 -15.34
N GLN A 516 -24.11 24.62 -14.83
CA GLN A 516 -24.15 24.34 -13.39
C GLN A 516 -22.77 24.54 -12.76
N ALA A 517 -22.51 25.75 -12.24
CA ALA A 517 -21.45 25.95 -11.28
C ALA A 517 -21.84 25.30 -9.93
N PHE A 518 -20.86 24.83 -9.16
CA PHE A 518 -21.09 24.33 -7.80
C PHE A 518 -19.90 24.63 -6.88
N SER A 519 -20.18 24.94 -5.62
CA SER A 519 -19.18 24.95 -4.54
C SER A 519 -19.09 23.57 -3.89
N LEU A 520 -17.93 23.29 -3.30
CA LEU A 520 -17.72 22.21 -2.35
C LEU A 520 -17.32 22.84 -1.02
N ASP A 521 -18.29 22.94 -0.12
CA ASP A 521 -18.12 23.63 1.16
C ASP A 521 -17.93 22.62 2.28
N LYS A 522 -16.90 22.84 3.09
CA LYS A 522 -16.51 21.96 4.20
C LYS A 522 -17.33 22.26 5.45
N ASN A 523 -17.92 21.24 6.06
CA ASN A 523 -18.63 21.33 7.33
C ASN A 523 -18.19 20.20 8.28
N SER A 524 -18.78 20.15 9.48
CA SER A 524 -18.39 19.20 10.54
C SER A 524 -18.49 17.72 10.16
N ASN A 525 -19.21 17.41 9.08
CA ASN A 525 -19.53 16.04 8.65
C ASN A 525 -18.92 15.68 7.28
N GLY A 526 -18.14 16.58 6.64
CA GLY A 526 -17.50 16.34 5.34
C GLY A 526 -17.51 17.54 4.40
N TYR A 527 -17.63 17.28 3.10
CA TYR A 527 -17.84 18.30 2.07
C TYR A 527 -19.26 18.19 1.53
N THR A 528 -19.98 19.32 1.48
CA THR A 528 -21.32 19.42 0.89
C THR A 528 -21.24 20.12 -0.45
N ARG A 529 -21.82 19.50 -1.48
CA ARG A 529 -21.89 20.07 -2.83
C ARG A 529 -23.10 21.00 -2.93
N ARG A 530 -22.88 22.27 -3.25
CA ARG A 530 -23.95 23.27 -3.40
C ARG A 530 -23.96 23.79 -4.83
N TYR A 531 -25.10 23.68 -5.51
CA TYR A 531 -25.25 24.19 -6.87
C TYR A 531 -25.48 25.71 -6.84
N LEU A 532 -24.76 26.43 -7.68
CA LEU A 532 -24.90 27.87 -7.88
C LEU A 532 -25.75 28.10 -9.14
N ASN A 533 -27.02 28.43 -8.95
CA ASN A 533 -27.92 28.75 -10.06
C ASN A 533 -27.60 30.16 -10.61
N SER A 534 -26.99 30.23 -11.79
CA SER A 534 -27.02 31.44 -12.61
C SER A 534 -28.27 31.43 -13.48
N THR A 535 -29.26 32.26 -13.16
CA THR A 535 -30.35 32.58 -14.11
C THR A 535 -29.78 33.40 -15.25
N THR A 536 -29.87 32.88 -16.46
CA THR A 536 -29.46 33.60 -17.68
C THR A 536 -30.38 34.80 -17.94
N HIS A 537 -29.80 35.98 -18.13
CA HIS A 537 -30.16 36.97 -19.16
C HIS A 537 -28.89 37.77 -19.48
N GLY A 538 -28.57 37.94 -20.76
CA GLY A 538 -27.20 38.24 -21.19
C GLY A 538 -26.79 39.72 -21.10
N VAL A 539 -25.69 40.00 -20.41
CA VAL A 539 -24.76 41.12 -20.66
C VAL A 539 -23.34 40.62 -20.39
N SER A 540 -22.37 41.01 -21.22
CA SER A 540 -20.95 40.74 -20.96
C SER A 540 -20.44 41.59 -19.79
N GLN A 541 -20.01 40.97 -18.69
CA GLN A 541 -19.28 41.68 -17.64
C GLN A 541 -18.02 40.92 -17.21
N LYS A 542 -16.91 41.65 -17.15
CA LYS A 542 -15.71 41.25 -16.41
C LYS A 542 -16.08 41.12 -14.93
N ILE A 543 -15.62 40.05 -14.28
CA ILE A 543 -15.60 40.00 -12.82
C ILE A 543 -14.24 40.54 -12.37
N GLU A 544 -14.25 41.78 -11.87
CA GLU A 544 -13.08 42.43 -11.27
C GLU A 544 -13.22 42.32 -9.75
N LEU A 545 -12.30 41.62 -9.08
CA LEU A 545 -12.35 41.40 -7.64
C LEU A 545 -11.91 42.67 -6.90
N GLN A 546 -12.87 43.45 -6.39
CA GLN A 546 -12.61 44.49 -5.38
C GLN A 546 -13.62 44.48 -4.23
N ASN A 547 -13.11 44.98 -3.10
CA ASN A 547 -13.62 44.91 -1.74
C ASN A 547 -15.10 45.23 -1.48
N ASN A 548 -15.63 44.52 -0.48
CA ASN A 548 -16.74 44.87 0.42
C ASN A 548 -18.19 44.98 -0.13
N LEU A 549 -19.02 44.10 0.45
CA LEU A 549 -20.40 44.27 0.90
C LEU A 549 -21.58 43.84 -0.02
N LEU A 550 -22.43 42.99 0.58
CA LEU A 550 -23.87 42.72 0.36
C LEU A 550 -24.41 42.45 -1.07
N ILE A 551 -25.22 41.38 -1.16
CA ILE A 551 -26.63 41.47 -1.65
C ILE A 551 -27.42 40.24 -1.17
N SER A 552 -28.75 40.39 -1.13
CA SER A 552 -29.75 39.56 -0.45
C SER A 552 -29.81 38.07 -0.83
N VAL A 553 -30.01 37.23 0.18
CA VAL A 553 -30.58 35.89 0.03
C VAL A 553 -32.10 36.02 -0.10
N ASN A 554 -32.68 35.49 -1.17
CA ASN A 554 -34.09 35.09 -1.14
C ASN A 554 -34.14 33.66 -0.61
N GLU A 555 -34.76 33.47 0.55
CA GLU A 555 -34.99 32.14 1.11
C GLU A 555 -35.97 31.36 0.22
N TYR A 556 -35.56 30.17 -0.19
CA TYR A 556 -36.50 29.09 -0.48
C TYR A 556 -35.97 27.84 0.22
N ASP A 557 -36.63 27.49 1.31
CA ASP A 557 -36.35 26.29 2.06
C ASP A 557 -36.96 25.08 1.33
N ALA A 558 -36.21 23.98 1.28
CA ALA A 558 -36.61 22.76 0.57
C ALA A 558 -36.09 21.51 1.31
N SER A 559 -36.38 21.44 2.61
CA SER A 559 -36.40 20.19 3.34
C SER A 559 -37.72 19.46 3.11
N GLU A 560 -37.71 18.35 2.36
CA GLU A 560 -38.87 17.44 2.31
C GLU A 560 -38.48 16.00 2.66
N THR A 561 -38.98 15.56 3.81
CA THR A 561 -39.14 14.15 4.19
C THR A 561 -40.56 13.70 3.83
N PHE A 562 -40.71 12.55 3.17
CA PHE A 562 -42.03 11.95 2.89
C PHE A 562 -42.28 10.67 3.71
N PRO A 563 -43.45 10.55 4.39
CA PRO A 563 -43.88 9.33 5.08
C PRO A 563 -44.62 8.34 4.14
N ALA A 564 -44.99 7.18 4.68
CA ALA A 564 -45.44 6.02 3.90
C ALA A 564 -46.96 5.95 3.62
N GLY A 565 -47.32 5.37 2.46
CA GLY A 565 -48.48 4.45 2.34
C GLY A 565 -49.72 4.89 1.55
N GLU A 566 -49.86 4.37 0.32
CA GLU A 566 -51.12 4.11 -0.44
C GLU A 566 -51.97 5.34 -0.90
N CYS A 567 -52.76 5.32 -1.99
CA CYS A 567 -53.38 4.21 -2.73
C CYS A 567 -53.57 4.51 -4.25
N TYR A 568 -53.25 3.53 -5.11
CA TYR A 568 -53.98 2.92 -6.26
C TYR A 568 -55.04 3.72 -7.09
N SER A 569 -55.28 3.45 -8.40
CA SER A 569 -55.37 2.19 -9.18
C SER A 569 -55.24 2.47 -10.71
N ALA A 570 -55.01 1.54 -11.65
CA ALA A 570 -55.63 0.24 -11.94
C ALA A 570 -54.63 -0.69 -12.72
N LEU A 571 -54.76 -2.02 -12.85
CA LEU A 571 -55.89 -2.98 -12.77
C LEU A 571 -55.58 -4.20 -11.85
N LYS A 572 -56.62 -4.99 -11.53
CA LYS A 572 -56.71 -6.11 -10.54
C LYS A 572 -56.79 -7.51 -11.25
N PRO A 573 -56.82 -8.71 -10.60
CA PRO A 573 -57.32 -9.04 -9.25
C PRO A 573 -56.42 -9.90 -8.31
N VAL A 574 -56.39 -9.67 -6.98
CA VAL A 574 -57.24 -10.21 -5.85
C VAL A 574 -57.27 -11.75 -5.77
N VAL A 575 -56.79 -12.40 -4.69
CA VAL A 575 -57.49 -12.87 -3.44
C VAL A 575 -56.40 -13.61 -2.59
N LEU A 576 -56.34 -13.71 -1.23
CA LEU A 576 -57.23 -13.43 -0.08
C LEU A 576 -56.43 -12.67 1.05
N ALA A 577 -56.62 -13.00 2.35
CA ALA A 577 -55.98 -12.38 3.53
C ALA A 577 -55.95 -13.32 4.78
N ALA A 578 -55.13 -12.98 5.79
CA ALA A 578 -55.39 -13.25 7.22
C ALA A 578 -54.43 -12.45 8.15
N THR A 579 -54.94 -11.91 9.26
CA THR A 579 -54.22 -11.14 10.30
C THR A 579 -54.14 -11.93 11.64
N PRO A 580 -53.31 -11.52 12.62
CA PRO A 580 -52.79 -12.42 13.66
C PRO A 580 -53.58 -12.45 14.98
N LEU A 581 -53.19 -13.35 15.89
CA LEU A 581 -53.65 -13.41 17.28
C LEU A 581 -52.53 -13.89 18.23
N GLU A 582 -52.62 -13.51 19.50
CA GLU A 582 -51.54 -13.54 20.50
C GLU A 582 -51.52 -14.78 21.42
N ASN A 583 -50.44 -14.87 22.21
CA ASN A 583 -50.31 -15.50 23.54
C ASN A 583 -50.25 -17.04 23.68
N ALA A 584 -49.05 -17.53 24.02
CA ALA A 584 -48.85 -18.64 24.95
C ALA A 584 -47.51 -18.51 25.69
N LYS A 585 -47.47 -18.85 26.98
CA LYS A 585 -46.27 -18.89 27.83
C LYS A 585 -45.83 -20.34 28.10
N SER A 586 -44.56 -20.48 28.49
CA SER A 586 -43.96 -21.55 29.30
C SER A 586 -43.44 -22.83 28.63
N ASP A 587 -42.31 -23.24 29.21
CA ASP A 587 -41.70 -24.56 29.35
C ASP A 587 -40.98 -25.30 28.21
N SER A 588 -39.82 -25.79 28.64
CA SER A 588 -38.78 -26.53 27.95
C SER A 588 -39.25 -27.76 27.15
N LYS A 589 -38.59 -27.99 26.01
CA LYS A 589 -37.96 -29.29 25.71
C LYS A 589 -36.87 -29.18 24.64
N ILE A 590 -35.84 -29.99 24.81
CA ILE A 590 -34.69 -30.13 23.91
C ILE A 590 -35.15 -30.79 22.60
N GLY A 591 -34.92 -30.11 21.47
CA GLY A 591 -35.18 -30.61 20.12
C GLY A 591 -33.88 -30.80 19.34
N LEU A 592 -33.56 -32.04 18.97
CA LEU A 592 -32.22 -32.46 18.54
C LEU A 592 -32.05 -32.35 17.02
N HIS A 593 -31.21 -31.42 16.53
CA HIS A 593 -30.82 -31.38 15.11
C HIS A 593 -29.76 -32.44 14.76
N ILE A 594 -30.19 -33.71 14.69
CA ILE A 594 -29.42 -34.76 14.01
C ILE A 594 -29.50 -34.50 12.50
N GLY A 595 -28.44 -33.95 11.92
CA GLY A 595 -28.34 -33.72 10.47
C GLY A 595 -26.98 -33.22 9.98
N ILE A 596 -26.23 -32.51 10.83
CA ILE A 596 -24.95 -31.87 10.45
C ILE A 596 -23.73 -32.54 11.11
N ALA A 597 -23.92 -33.32 12.18
CA ALA A 597 -22.82 -33.94 12.93
C ALA A 597 -22.14 -35.11 12.19
N ILE A 598 -22.90 -35.93 11.44
CA ILE A 598 -22.39 -37.18 10.83
C ILE A 598 -21.30 -36.91 9.75
N PRO A 599 -21.45 -35.95 8.81
CA PRO A 599 -20.40 -35.65 7.83
C PRO A 599 -19.10 -35.14 8.47
N ILE A 600 -19.21 -34.33 9.52
CA ILE A 600 -18.05 -33.73 10.21
C ILE A 600 -17.28 -34.81 10.99
N VAL A 601 -17.96 -35.72 11.67
CA VAL A 601 -17.32 -36.84 12.37
C VAL A 601 -16.61 -37.76 11.37
N LEU A 602 -17.21 -38.06 10.21
CA LEU A 602 -16.57 -38.87 9.17
C LEU A 602 -15.32 -38.20 8.58
N LEU A 603 -15.34 -36.88 8.35
CA LEU A 603 -14.17 -36.12 7.91
C LEU A 603 -13.03 -36.12 8.94
N LEU A 604 -13.36 -35.99 10.23
CA LEU A 604 -12.37 -36.04 11.31
C LEU A 604 -11.75 -37.44 11.49
N VAL A 605 -12.55 -38.50 11.35
CA VAL A 605 -12.06 -39.89 11.36
C VAL A 605 -11.15 -40.15 10.14
N ALA A 606 -11.52 -39.69 8.95
CA ALA A 606 -10.68 -39.82 7.76
C ALA A 606 -9.33 -39.08 7.92
N ALA A 607 -9.35 -37.85 8.44
CA ALA A 607 -8.13 -37.08 8.72
C ALA A 607 -7.23 -37.79 9.75
N PHE A 608 -7.80 -38.37 10.81
CA PHE A 608 -7.06 -39.10 11.83
C PHE A 608 -6.42 -40.38 11.27
N VAL A 609 -7.14 -41.14 10.44
CA VAL A 609 -6.62 -42.35 9.77
C VAL A 609 -5.46 -42.00 8.82
N ILE A 610 -5.61 -40.94 8.01
CA ILE A 610 -4.53 -40.46 7.12
C ILE A 610 -3.29 -40.06 7.92
N PHE A 611 -3.47 -39.31 9.02
CA PHE A 611 -2.36 -38.91 9.89
C PHE A 611 -1.67 -40.12 10.56
N TYR A 612 -2.45 -41.10 11.03
CA TYR A 612 -1.93 -42.33 11.64
C TYR A 612 -1.09 -43.16 10.65
N PHE A 613 -1.55 -43.35 9.41
CA PHE A 613 -0.78 -44.06 8.39
C PHE A 613 0.47 -43.29 7.95
N TRP A 614 0.39 -41.96 7.82
CA TRP A 614 1.55 -41.12 7.52
C TRP A 614 2.61 -41.19 8.63
N TYR A 615 2.20 -41.08 9.89
CA TYR A 615 3.08 -41.21 11.06
C TYR A 615 3.73 -42.60 11.15
N LYS A 616 2.95 -43.67 10.94
CA LYS A 616 3.45 -45.05 10.94
C LYS A 616 4.46 -45.29 9.81
N LYS A 617 4.21 -44.76 8.60
CA LYS A 617 5.16 -44.85 7.47
C LYS A 617 6.47 -44.13 7.78
N ARG A 618 6.41 -42.96 8.43
CA ARG A 618 7.60 -42.19 8.83
C ARG A 618 8.41 -42.89 9.93
N LYS A 619 7.75 -43.43 10.95
CA LYS A 619 8.42 -44.17 12.05
C LYS A 619 9.06 -45.48 11.57
N ASN A 620 8.50 -46.14 10.55
CA ASN A 620 9.13 -47.30 9.93
C ASN A 620 10.40 -46.91 9.15
N ALA A 621 10.38 -45.80 8.41
CA ALA A 621 11.56 -45.30 7.70
C ALA A 621 12.69 -44.89 8.66
N GLU A 622 12.36 -44.29 9.82
CA GLU A 622 13.36 -43.97 10.86
C GLU A 622 13.96 -45.22 11.53
N ASN A 623 13.22 -46.33 11.59
CA ASN A 623 13.72 -47.61 12.13
C ASN A 623 14.57 -48.43 11.14
N GLU A 624 14.46 -48.20 9.83
CA GLU A 624 15.30 -48.87 8.81
C GLU A 624 16.69 -48.22 8.68
N VAL A 625 16.84 -46.95 9.07
CA VAL A 625 18.12 -46.21 8.98
C VAL A 625 19.08 -46.53 10.14
N VAL A 626 18.61 -47.12 11.25
CA VAL A 626 19.41 -47.39 12.47
C VAL A 626 19.93 -48.85 12.49
N LYS A 627 20.25 -49.43 11.32
CA LYS A 627 20.65 -50.85 11.23
C LYS A 627 21.78 -51.22 10.26
N ASN A 628 22.49 -50.25 9.70
CA ASN A 628 23.76 -50.49 9.01
C ASN A 628 24.89 -49.70 9.69
N ASP A 629 26.07 -50.29 9.68
CA ASP A 629 27.11 -50.09 10.70
C ASP A 629 27.94 -48.81 10.59
N GLU A 630 28.70 -48.61 11.67
CA GLU A 630 29.75 -47.65 11.92
C GLU A 630 30.71 -47.41 10.74
N GLU A 631 30.77 -46.18 10.22
CA GLU A 631 32.04 -45.61 9.75
C GLU A 631 32.05 -44.07 9.83
N THR A 632 33.22 -43.50 10.12
CA THR A 632 33.37 -42.09 10.51
C THR A 632 33.44 -41.15 9.32
N VAL A 633 32.52 -40.16 9.24
CA VAL A 633 32.62 -39.03 8.31
C VAL A 633 32.65 -37.71 9.10
N LYS A 634 33.60 -36.84 8.76
CA LYS A 634 33.83 -35.55 9.42
C LYS A 634 32.64 -34.61 9.23
N VAL A 635 32.29 -33.88 10.29
CA VAL A 635 31.26 -32.83 10.26
C VAL A 635 31.91 -31.50 9.87
N GLU A 636 31.52 -30.94 8.72
CA GLU A 636 31.62 -29.51 8.44
C GLU A 636 30.28 -28.81 8.76
N PRO A 637 30.29 -27.53 9.19
CA PRO A 637 29.09 -26.88 9.69
C PRO A 637 28.15 -26.42 8.56
N LEU A 638 27.06 -27.17 8.36
CA LEU A 638 25.95 -26.77 7.48
C LEU A 638 25.19 -25.55 8.04
N ALA A 639 24.95 -24.56 7.17
CA ALA A 639 24.23 -23.34 7.48
C ALA A 639 22.73 -23.60 7.79
N PRO A 640 22.06 -22.74 8.59
CA PRO A 640 20.67 -22.98 9.01
C PRO A 640 19.66 -22.80 7.86
N PHE A 641 18.92 -23.86 7.58
CA PHE A 641 17.81 -23.85 6.61
C PHE A 641 16.68 -22.90 7.06
N LEU A 642 16.27 -22.02 6.15
CA LEU A 642 15.11 -21.14 6.31
C LEU A 642 13.78 -21.92 6.21
N MET A 643 12.78 -21.49 6.99
CA MET A 643 11.45 -22.12 7.01
C MET A 643 10.69 -21.88 5.70
N HIS A 644 10.14 -22.97 5.13
CA HIS A 644 9.43 -22.99 3.86
C HIS A 644 7.96 -22.52 3.99
N PRO A 645 7.51 -21.50 3.23
CA PRO A 645 6.09 -21.19 3.09
C PRO A 645 5.45 -22.11 2.04
N ARG A 646 4.42 -22.87 2.40
CA ARG A 646 3.66 -23.67 1.43
C ARG A 646 2.64 -22.81 0.70
N TYR A 647 2.77 -22.69 -0.62
CA TYR A 647 1.70 -22.85 -1.63
C TYR A 647 2.30 -22.63 -3.02
N VAL A 648 2.80 -23.71 -3.64
CA VAL A 648 3.10 -23.76 -5.08
C VAL A 648 2.05 -24.68 -5.69
N ALA A 649 1.24 -24.14 -6.61
CA ALA A 649 0.30 -24.93 -7.38
C ALA A 649 0.99 -25.47 -8.64
N ILE A 650 0.82 -26.76 -8.90
CA ILE A 650 1.58 -27.54 -9.88
C ILE A 650 1.01 -27.30 -11.29
N ALA A 651 1.89 -27.12 -12.27
CA ALA A 651 1.54 -27.09 -13.69
C ALA A 651 2.67 -27.66 -14.58
N ASP A 652 3.27 -28.79 -14.20
CA ASP A 652 4.15 -29.57 -15.08
C ASP A 652 3.36 -30.65 -15.82
N TYR A 653 3.15 -30.43 -17.11
CA TYR A 653 2.78 -31.48 -18.06
C TYR A 653 4.07 -32.24 -18.45
N GLN A 654 4.41 -33.31 -17.72
CA GLN A 654 5.29 -34.32 -18.28
C GLN A 654 4.49 -35.27 -19.19
N PRO A 655 4.98 -35.58 -20.41
CA PRO A 655 4.44 -36.70 -21.17
C PRO A 655 4.79 -38.01 -20.46
N ILE A 656 3.81 -38.90 -20.35
CA ILE A 656 4.02 -40.26 -19.85
C ILE A 656 4.90 -40.99 -20.86
N LEU A 657 6.20 -41.08 -20.56
CA LEU A 657 7.11 -42.05 -21.17
C LEU A 657 7.08 -43.31 -20.29
N ASP A 658 6.73 -44.43 -20.91
CA ASP A 658 6.64 -45.73 -20.25
C ASP A 658 8.02 -46.16 -19.72
N ASP A 659 8.08 -46.58 -18.45
CA ASP A 659 9.33 -46.97 -17.77
C ASP A 659 10.03 -48.14 -18.49
N GLU A 660 9.28 -48.98 -19.23
CA GLU A 660 9.87 -50.03 -20.08
C GLU A 660 10.78 -49.48 -21.20
N LEU A 661 10.51 -48.28 -21.72
CA LEU A 661 11.29 -47.71 -22.82
C LEU A 661 12.63 -47.15 -22.33
N TYR A 662 12.66 -46.57 -21.13
CA TYR A 662 13.87 -46.03 -20.51
C TYR A 662 14.89 -47.14 -20.20
N VAL A 663 14.42 -48.28 -19.68
CA VAL A 663 15.25 -49.46 -19.40
C VAL A 663 15.80 -50.10 -20.68
N LYS A 664 15.01 -50.13 -21.77
CA LYS A 664 15.47 -50.66 -23.08
C LYS A 664 16.53 -49.77 -23.75
N LEU A 665 16.44 -48.45 -23.59
CA LEU A 665 17.43 -47.50 -24.11
C LEU A 665 18.77 -47.57 -23.37
N ASN A 666 18.76 -47.71 -22.03
CA ASN A 666 20.00 -47.76 -21.24
C ASN A 666 20.85 -49.02 -21.53
N ASN A 667 20.24 -50.15 -21.90
CA ASN A 667 20.94 -51.40 -22.23
C ASN A 667 21.46 -51.47 -23.68
N SER A 668 21.46 -50.34 -24.41
CA SER A 668 21.97 -50.26 -25.79
C SER A 668 23.19 -49.34 -25.95
N ILE A 669 23.73 -48.79 -24.85
CA ILE A 669 24.94 -47.94 -24.83
C ILE A 669 25.90 -48.38 -23.70
N SER A 670 26.23 -49.68 -23.67
CA SER A 670 27.47 -50.25 -23.11
C SER A 670 27.55 -51.75 -23.41
#